data_AF-A0A937WYT6-F1
#
_entry.id   AF-A0A937WYT6-F1
#
_cell.length_a   1.000
_cell.length_b   1.000
_cell.length_c   1.000
_cell.angle_alpha   90.00
_cell.angle_beta   90.00
_cell.angle_gamma   90.00
#
_symmetry.space_group_name_H-M   'P 1'
#
loop_
_entity.id
_entity.type
_entity.pdbx_description
1 polymer ?
#
loop_
_entity_poly.entity_id
_entity_poly.type
_entity_poly.pdbx_seq_one_letter_code
_entity_poly.pdbx_strand_id
1 'polypeptide(L)'
;YGEVQNWTRTAQIYEQYATEFPQDAGPARSYNVALAWLKAKDIEKAATAFDRFEKEDPKNPKVNEFQFQIGQAWIKQGELEKANLAFNRFAKKNPDNPLSVKIEYDVGQFYFERQRLAEARTQFEQAIVTSQNLEKRRLDGNAYYRAESYMCLASMDYPDFELIKFTLPKATLDANLTKKKDLGTKLAGYYDGVILSGSIRGAEAAYQLSGLYEHLGDTWLAQQKPPAEKEVAKRVVQIRDLNEGGAAFYEKAIAPLVAVNIKRAGEYADIKFDTTWTATRDSILSITKVDSTESQWVVKAKQKVVALTAKIAELKTEDDRYLVDRFYDFVTVPKPTKELVAQIGKESAEFLFKNLAYTTGLDTLSSQILRDAIPAYQRMVDLKKPDPAGYNLTGKEIIAAQEHALLLAVQPVKMNEVRILPIIEDYEKLSKRWTQLIDSLVYRPQGIRDVFAFGDQLYAIMDGGLLPMYVDEALKLTRDMSTRYEKVIQKAEDMGIESALVDSLKIDMAELYFNLGMKFQSLAKSADETINRYYARSAAIDSIIAAGGPLADKLAQADATTVLNDMTTQGWDELNFNLRNAALETYEAGYGYKDIYPVATTWYNKIRTQLTEIDPQLYPPPSEEYRFELTSDASWMASTAPSGNAWTMGGFSPDPAWKAVTIGTYPVFVGTLEGLSKSRALPVWGQGPDVTTGTGGDTLVYLRKEFMVFGSPDSVSAVIASTGSFELLVNGLSVAKVAQVDPQKPQVFNLTRQLMAKSKNVIGLIVRGASAQPNSTIVDVKGVDRVPQAAENINAVRQYYSLPPERRTMP
;
A
#
# COMPACT_ATOMS: atom_id res chain seq x y z
N TYR A 1 -21.01 -37.85 -62.76
CA TYR A 1 -21.28 -36.40 -62.89
C TYR A 1 -21.53 -35.71 -61.56
N GLY A 2 -22.29 -36.32 -60.63
CA GLY A 2 -22.46 -35.77 -59.27
C GLY A 2 -21.15 -35.59 -58.49
N GLU A 3 -20.21 -36.54 -58.62
CA GLU A 3 -18.86 -36.45 -58.03
C GLU A 3 -17.98 -35.34 -58.64
N VAL A 4 -18.32 -34.88 -59.85
CA VAL A 4 -17.62 -33.80 -60.57
C VAL A 4 -18.39 -32.46 -60.45
N GLN A 5 -19.39 -32.39 -59.54
CA GLN A 5 -20.24 -31.23 -59.27
C GLN A 5 -20.94 -30.60 -60.50
N ASN A 6 -21.06 -31.32 -61.62
CA ASN A 6 -21.84 -30.86 -62.77
C ASN A 6 -23.33 -31.17 -62.55
N TRP A 7 -23.98 -30.34 -61.74
CA TRP A 7 -25.35 -30.56 -61.28
C TRP A 7 -26.40 -30.44 -62.37
N THR A 8 -26.22 -29.53 -63.34
CA THR A 8 -27.15 -29.37 -64.46
C THR A 8 -27.25 -30.65 -65.29
N ARG A 9 -26.11 -31.25 -65.66
CA ARG A 9 -26.09 -32.50 -66.44
C ARG A 9 -26.51 -33.71 -65.60
N THR A 10 -26.18 -33.69 -64.31
CA THR A 10 -26.67 -34.72 -63.36
C THR A 10 -28.20 -34.69 -63.26
N ALA A 11 -28.80 -33.50 -63.18
CA ALA A 11 -30.25 -33.36 -63.10
C ALA A 11 -30.97 -33.84 -64.36
N GLN A 12 -30.44 -33.50 -65.56
CA GLN A 12 -30.97 -33.99 -66.83
C GLN A 12 -30.94 -35.51 -66.94
N ILE A 13 -29.82 -36.14 -66.55
CA ILE A 13 -29.68 -37.60 -66.59
C ILE A 13 -30.63 -38.26 -65.59
N TYR A 14 -30.74 -37.71 -64.38
CA TYR A 14 -31.68 -38.22 -63.37
C TYR A 14 -33.13 -38.08 -63.84
N GLU A 15 -33.47 -36.98 -64.51
CA GLU A 15 -34.82 -36.74 -65.03
C GLU A 15 -35.16 -37.70 -66.16
N GLN A 16 -34.22 -37.93 -67.08
CA GLN A 16 -34.36 -38.92 -68.15
C GLN A 16 -34.52 -40.34 -67.56
N TYR A 17 -33.63 -40.75 -66.66
CA TYR A 17 -33.66 -42.05 -66.01
C TYR A 17 -34.97 -42.28 -65.22
N ALA A 18 -35.43 -41.27 -64.49
CA ALA A 18 -36.71 -41.32 -63.76
C ALA A 18 -37.93 -41.44 -64.69
N THR A 19 -37.83 -40.95 -65.92
CA THR A 19 -38.92 -40.96 -66.92
C THR A 19 -38.93 -42.25 -67.75
N GLU A 20 -37.76 -42.73 -68.19
CA GLU A 20 -37.62 -43.91 -69.05
C GLU A 20 -37.67 -45.23 -68.28
N PHE A 21 -37.20 -45.25 -67.02
CA PHE A 21 -37.11 -46.46 -66.19
C PHE A 21 -37.80 -46.31 -64.82
N PRO A 22 -39.11 -46.02 -64.77
CA PRO A 22 -39.79 -45.63 -63.54
C PRO A 22 -39.84 -46.71 -62.44
N GLN A 23 -39.79 -48.00 -62.79
CA GLN A 23 -39.70 -49.10 -61.82
C GLN A 23 -38.28 -49.26 -61.24
N ASP A 24 -37.25 -49.11 -62.08
CA ASP A 24 -35.83 -49.28 -61.70
C ASP A 24 -35.27 -48.07 -60.95
N ALA A 25 -35.72 -46.86 -61.32
CA ALA A 25 -35.36 -45.62 -60.63
C ALA A 25 -35.90 -45.55 -59.18
N GLY A 26 -36.84 -46.43 -58.82
CA GLY A 26 -37.37 -46.57 -57.48
C GLY A 26 -38.25 -45.41 -57.00
N PRO A 27 -38.78 -45.51 -55.77
CA PRO A 27 -39.73 -44.54 -55.22
C PRO A 27 -39.14 -43.15 -54.91
N ALA A 28 -37.81 -43.03 -54.82
CA ALA A 28 -37.13 -41.75 -54.55
C ALA A 28 -36.72 -40.97 -55.82
N ARG A 29 -37.11 -41.44 -57.02
CA ARG A 29 -36.65 -40.87 -58.30
C ARG A 29 -36.94 -39.37 -58.44
N SER A 30 -38.17 -38.94 -58.16
CA SER A 30 -38.57 -37.53 -58.30
C SER A 30 -37.89 -36.62 -57.27
N TYR A 31 -37.60 -37.14 -56.07
CA TYR A 31 -36.79 -36.43 -55.07
C TYR A 31 -35.37 -36.20 -55.57
N ASN A 32 -34.72 -37.23 -56.13
CA ASN A 32 -33.35 -37.12 -56.64
C ASN A 32 -33.26 -36.13 -57.82
N VAL A 33 -34.27 -36.11 -58.70
CA VAL A 33 -34.38 -35.14 -59.80
C VAL A 33 -34.54 -33.73 -59.26
N ALA A 34 -35.50 -33.51 -58.36
CA ALA A 34 -35.75 -32.21 -57.76
C ALA A 34 -34.50 -31.67 -57.07
N LEU A 35 -33.84 -32.52 -56.29
CA LEU A 35 -32.60 -32.19 -55.58
C LEU A 35 -31.46 -31.84 -56.54
N ALA A 36 -31.28 -32.60 -57.62
CA ALA A 36 -30.24 -32.32 -58.60
C ALA A 36 -30.49 -30.96 -59.29
N TRP A 37 -31.74 -30.65 -59.64
CA TRP A 37 -32.10 -29.35 -60.19
C TRP A 37 -31.92 -28.20 -59.20
N LEU A 38 -32.25 -28.42 -57.92
CA LEU A 38 -32.02 -27.45 -56.85
C LEU A 38 -30.52 -27.15 -56.68
N LYS A 39 -29.67 -28.18 -56.68
CA LYS A 39 -28.20 -28.04 -56.65
C LYS A 39 -27.65 -27.37 -57.92
N ALA A 40 -28.32 -27.55 -59.06
CA ALA A 40 -28.03 -26.83 -60.30
C ALA A 40 -28.48 -25.36 -60.29
N LYS A 41 -29.13 -24.89 -59.21
CA LYS A 41 -29.71 -23.55 -59.06
C LYS A 41 -30.83 -23.22 -60.07
N ASP A 42 -31.36 -24.23 -60.76
CA ASP A 42 -32.53 -24.10 -61.65
C ASP A 42 -33.80 -24.40 -60.83
N ILE A 43 -34.30 -23.35 -60.17
CA ILE A 43 -35.36 -23.49 -59.15
C ILE A 43 -36.71 -23.83 -59.79
N GLU A 44 -36.98 -23.39 -61.02
CA GLU A 44 -38.24 -23.71 -61.71
C GLU A 44 -38.34 -25.21 -62.00
N LYS A 45 -37.27 -25.80 -62.53
CA LYS A 45 -37.24 -27.25 -62.75
C LYS A 45 -37.22 -28.02 -61.43
N ALA A 46 -36.51 -27.51 -60.43
CA ALA A 46 -36.51 -28.11 -59.09
C ALA A 46 -37.92 -28.11 -58.47
N ALA A 47 -38.67 -27.01 -58.57
CA ALA A 47 -40.03 -26.89 -58.07
C ALA A 47 -41.00 -27.81 -58.83
N THR A 48 -40.85 -27.92 -60.15
CA THR A 48 -41.68 -28.82 -60.98
C THR A 48 -41.43 -30.29 -60.64
N ALA A 49 -40.17 -30.69 -60.51
CA ALA A 49 -39.81 -32.04 -60.09
C ALA A 49 -40.23 -32.33 -58.64
N PHE A 50 -40.22 -31.31 -57.78
CA PHE A 50 -40.71 -31.39 -56.42
C PHE A 50 -42.23 -31.59 -56.35
N ASP A 51 -43.02 -30.88 -57.15
CA ASP A 51 -44.48 -31.07 -57.22
C ASP A 51 -44.83 -32.50 -57.65
N ARG A 52 -43.98 -33.17 -58.45
CA ARG A 52 -44.11 -34.61 -58.74
C ARG A 52 -43.77 -35.47 -57.52
N PHE A 53 -42.64 -35.21 -56.88
CA PHE A 53 -42.24 -35.92 -55.66
C PHE A 53 -43.29 -35.83 -54.55
N GLU A 54 -43.83 -34.65 -54.29
CA GLU A 54 -44.88 -34.40 -53.30
C GLU A 54 -46.18 -35.17 -53.60
N LYS A 55 -46.51 -35.38 -54.87
CA LYS A 55 -47.68 -36.20 -55.29
C LYS A 55 -47.41 -37.70 -55.18
N GLU A 56 -46.21 -38.12 -55.53
CA GLU A 56 -45.80 -39.53 -55.51
C GLU A 56 -45.67 -40.08 -54.09
N ASP A 57 -45.09 -39.29 -53.17
CA ASP A 57 -44.94 -39.68 -51.77
C ASP A 57 -45.25 -38.52 -50.80
N PRO A 58 -46.54 -38.16 -50.63
CA PRO A 58 -46.95 -37.00 -49.84
C PRO A 58 -46.59 -37.08 -48.35
N LYS A 59 -46.34 -38.29 -47.83
CA LYS A 59 -46.03 -38.55 -46.42
C LYS A 59 -44.53 -38.63 -46.15
N ASN A 60 -43.68 -38.54 -47.18
CA ASN A 60 -42.23 -38.58 -47.00
C ASN A 60 -41.77 -37.40 -46.12
N PRO A 61 -40.99 -37.64 -45.05
CA PRO A 61 -40.44 -36.57 -44.22
C PRO A 61 -39.64 -35.53 -45.04
N LYS A 62 -39.03 -35.95 -46.15
CA LYS A 62 -38.25 -35.08 -47.03
C LYS A 62 -39.10 -34.11 -47.85
N VAL A 63 -40.41 -34.33 -48.00
CA VAL A 63 -41.30 -33.39 -48.70
C VAL A 63 -41.33 -32.05 -47.96
N ASN A 64 -41.44 -32.09 -46.63
CA ASN A 64 -41.46 -30.88 -45.81
C ASN A 64 -40.12 -30.13 -45.88
N GLU A 65 -39.01 -30.86 -45.77
CA GLU A 65 -37.67 -30.29 -45.84
C GLU A 65 -37.39 -29.64 -47.21
N PHE A 66 -37.82 -30.29 -48.29
CA PHE A 66 -37.60 -29.81 -49.65
C PHE A 66 -38.47 -28.58 -49.98
N GLN A 67 -39.69 -28.51 -49.46
CA GLN A 67 -40.58 -27.36 -49.62
C GLN A 67 -39.97 -26.08 -49.01
N PHE A 68 -39.34 -26.22 -47.84
CA PHE A 68 -38.56 -25.15 -47.22
C PHE A 68 -37.36 -24.73 -48.11
N GLN A 69 -36.60 -25.70 -48.64
CA GLN A 69 -35.44 -25.43 -49.50
C GLN A 69 -35.80 -24.69 -50.80
N ILE A 70 -36.93 -25.01 -51.43
CA ILE A 70 -37.42 -24.29 -52.61
C ILE A 70 -37.74 -22.83 -52.25
N GLY A 71 -38.42 -22.58 -51.13
CA GLY A 71 -38.71 -21.22 -50.67
C GLY A 71 -37.44 -20.41 -50.42
N GLN A 72 -36.44 -21.01 -49.75
CA GLN A 72 -35.15 -20.34 -49.53
C GLN A 72 -34.40 -20.03 -50.83
N ALA A 73 -34.43 -20.96 -51.78
CA ALA A 73 -33.81 -20.76 -53.07
C ALA A 73 -34.49 -19.59 -53.81
N TRP A 74 -35.81 -19.49 -53.75
CA TRP A 74 -36.56 -18.36 -54.31
C TRP A 74 -36.23 -17.02 -53.65
N ILE A 75 -36.09 -16.97 -52.32
CA ILE A 75 -35.58 -15.77 -51.62
C ILE A 75 -34.21 -15.36 -52.17
N LYS A 76 -33.28 -16.32 -52.33
CA LYS A 76 -31.93 -16.05 -52.84
C LYS A 76 -31.91 -15.54 -54.28
N GLN A 77 -32.93 -15.87 -55.09
CA GLN A 77 -33.10 -15.31 -56.44
C GLN A 77 -33.85 -13.96 -56.44
N GLY A 78 -34.35 -13.53 -55.29
CA GLY A 78 -35.12 -12.29 -55.13
C GLY A 78 -36.60 -12.38 -55.50
N GLU A 79 -37.09 -13.59 -55.76
CA GLU A 79 -38.47 -13.89 -56.15
C GLU A 79 -39.34 -14.14 -54.91
N LEU A 80 -39.61 -13.08 -54.14
CA LEU A 80 -40.28 -13.20 -52.84
C LEU A 80 -41.70 -13.76 -52.94
N GLU A 81 -42.44 -13.45 -54.00
CA GLU A 81 -43.80 -13.98 -54.18
C GLU A 81 -43.79 -15.50 -54.32
N LYS A 82 -42.89 -16.03 -55.16
CA LYS A 82 -42.70 -17.48 -55.32
C LYS A 82 -42.22 -18.13 -54.03
N ALA A 83 -41.32 -17.45 -53.30
CA ALA A 83 -40.86 -17.92 -52.00
C ALA A 83 -42.00 -18.01 -50.98
N ASN A 84 -42.81 -16.96 -50.85
CA ASN A 84 -43.95 -16.90 -49.93
C ASN A 84 -45.00 -17.97 -50.26
N LEU A 85 -45.23 -18.30 -51.53
CA LEU A 85 -46.09 -19.42 -51.91
C LEU A 85 -45.54 -20.75 -51.40
N ALA A 86 -44.24 -21.02 -51.57
CA ALA A 86 -43.60 -22.23 -51.06
C ALA A 86 -43.62 -22.30 -49.53
N PHE A 87 -43.33 -21.18 -48.85
CA PHE A 87 -43.36 -21.09 -47.40
C PHE A 87 -44.76 -21.19 -46.80
N ASN A 88 -45.79 -20.63 -47.45
CA ASN A 88 -47.17 -20.78 -47.02
C ASN A 88 -47.64 -22.24 -47.09
N ARG A 89 -47.19 -23.00 -48.11
CA ARG A 89 -47.44 -24.44 -48.18
C ARG A 89 -46.71 -25.17 -47.04
N PHE A 90 -45.45 -24.81 -46.77
CA PHE A 90 -44.67 -25.35 -45.66
C PHE A 90 -45.38 -25.13 -44.31
N ALA A 91 -45.76 -23.89 -44.00
CA ALA A 91 -46.39 -23.51 -42.74
C ALA A 91 -47.75 -24.21 -42.51
N LYS A 92 -48.56 -24.37 -43.56
CA LYS A 92 -49.84 -25.10 -43.48
C LYS A 92 -49.67 -26.58 -43.12
N LYS A 93 -48.62 -27.22 -43.65
CA LYS A 93 -48.34 -28.64 -43.39
C LYS A 93 -47.56 -28.86 -42.09
N ASN A 94 -46.81 -27.86 -41.65
CA ASN A 94 -45.85 -27.96 -40.56
C ASN A 94 -45.99 -26.79 -39.56
N PRO A 95 -47.18 -26.58 -38.94
CA PRO A 95 -47.44 -25.42 -38.09
C PRO A 95 -46.54 -25.37 -36.83
N ASP A 96 -45.95 -26.50 -36.46
CA ASP A 96 -45.18 -26.69 -35.23
C ASP A 96 -43.67 -26.79 -35.49
N ASN A 97 -43.23 -26.59 -36.74
CA ASN A 97 -41.85 -26.78 -37.12
C ASN A 97 -41.00 -25.53 -36.77
N PRO A 98 -39.86 -25.70 -36.08
CA PRO A 98 -38.96 -24.58 -35.72
C PRO A 98 -38.41 -23.80 -36.92
N LEU A 99 -38.43 -24.38 -38.13
CA LEU A 99 -38.02 -23.68 -39.35
C LEU A 99 -38.97 -22.53 -39.72
N SER A 100 -40.21 -22.51 -39.22
CA SER A 100 -41.14 -21.39 -39.43
C SER A 100 -40.55 -20.06 -38.92
N VAL A 101 -39.81 -20.10 -37.81
CA VAL A 101 -39.09 -18.94 -37.26
C VAL A 101 -37.99 -18.47 -38.22
N LYS A 102 -37.25 -19.42 -38.81
CA LYS A 102 -36.21 -19.14 -39.79
C LYS A 102 -36.77 -18.55 -41.08
N ILE A 103 -37.92 -19.04 -41.55
CA ILE A 103 -38.60 -18.50 -42.74
C ILE A 103 -38.92 -17.02 -42.53
N GLU A 104 -39.58 -16.69 -41.42
CA GLU A 104 -39.96 -15.31 -41.11
C GLU A 104 -38.74 -14.40 -40.97
N TYR A 105 -37.65 -14.91 -40.35
CA TYR A 105 -36.36 -14.23 -40.34
C TYR A 105 -35.78 -14.02 -41.74
N ASP A 106 -35.74 -15.04 -42.60
CA ASP A 106 -35.19 -14.97 -43.97
C ASP A 106 -35.99 -13.95 -44.82
N VAL A 107 -37.31 -13.90 -44.68
CA VAL A 107 -38.17 -12.90 -45.34
C VAL A 107 -37.89 -11.50 -44.79
N GLY A 108 -37.73 -11.35 -43.47
CA GLY A 108 -37.33 -10.08 -42.85
C GLY A 108 -35.97 -9.60 -43.37
N GLN A 109 -35.00 -10.50 -43.46
CA GLN A 109 -33.67 -10.22 -43.99
C GLN A 109 -33.73 -9.78 -45.47
N PHE A 110 -34.56 -10.42 -46.29
CA PHE A 110 -34.80 -10.00 -47.67
C PHE A 110 -35.30 -8.55 -47.76
N TYR A 111 -36.26 -8.17 -46.91
CA TYR A 111 -36.75 -6.79 -46.86
C TYR A 111 -35.70 -5.81 -46.32
N PHE A 112 -34.93 -6.22 -45.32
CA PHE A 112 -33.87 -5.43 -44.71
C PHE A 112 -32.78 -5.07 -45.73
N GLU A 113 -32.32 -6.04 -46.51
CA GLU A 113 -31.33 -5.85 -47.59
C GLU A 113 -31.83 -4.91 -48.70
N ARG A 114 -33.15 -4.82 -48.88
CA ARG A 114 -33.81 -3.90 -49.83
C ARG A 114 -34.16 -2.54 -49.22
N GLN A 115 -33.69 -2.25 -48.00
CA GLN A 115 -33.99 -1.02 -47.23
C GLN A 115 -35.50 -0.81 -46.95
N ARG A 116 -36.31 -1.87 -47.04
CA ARG A 116 -37.74 -1.85 -46.72
C ARG A 116 -37.93 -2.11 -45.23
N LEU A 117 -37.57 -1.10 -44.43
CA LEU A 117 -37.45 -1.24 -42.98
C LEU A 117 -38.78 -1.55 -42.27
N ALA A 118 -39.91 -1.03 -42.74
CA ALA A 118 -41.21 -1.29 -42.11
C ALA A 118 -41.63 -2.76 -42.28
N GLU A 119 -41.45 -3.30 -43.48
CA GLU A 119 -41.72 -4.70 -43.79
C GLU A 119 -40.73 -5.63 -43.09
N ALA A 120 -39.44 -5.29 -43.09
CA ALA A 120 -38.41 -6.05 -42.37
C ALA A 120 -38.74 -6.17 -40.88
N ARG A 121 -39.09 -5.05 -40.23
CA ARG A 121 -39.50 -5.02 -38.82
C ARG A 121 -40.65 -5.97 -38.54
N THR A 122 -41.71 -5.87 -39.35
CA THR A 122 -42.91 -6.70 -39.20
C THR A 122 -42.56 -8.19 -39.22
N GLN A 123 -41.66 -8.59 -40.12
CA GLN A 123 -41.25 -10.00 -40.26
C GLN A 123 -40.34 -10.47 -39.14
N PHE A 124 -39.40 -9.63 -38.66
CA PHE A 124 -38.59 -9.96 -37.50
C PHE A 124 -39.41 -10.06 -36.21
N GLU A 125 -40.38 -9.17 -36.00
CA GLU A 125 -41.34 -9.24 -34.88
C GLU A 125 -42.19 -10.51 -34.97
N GLN A 126 -42.63 -10.87 -36.18
CA GLN A 126 -43.37 -12.12 -36.41
C GLN A 126 -42.52 -13.35 -36.08
N ALA A 127 -41.24 -13.39 -36.50
CA ALA A 127 -40.30 -14.46 -36.14
C ALA A 127 -40.16 -14.64 -34.62
N ILE A 128 -40.10 -13.54 -33.87
CA ILE A 128 -40.05 -13.56 -32.40
C ILE A 128 -41.35 -14.14 -31.82
N VAL A 129 -42.52 -13.69 -32.31
CA VAL A 129 -43.82 -14.18 -31.85
C VAL A 129 -44.00 -15.67 -32.15
N THR A 130 -43.65 -16.12 -33.35
CA THR A 130 -43.71 -17.53 -33.75
C THR A 130 -42.79 -18.38 -32.87
N SER A 131 -41.56 -17.93 -32.62
CA SER A 131 -40.62 -18.58 -31.71
C SER A 131 -41.20 -18.73 -30.30
N GLN A 132 -41.70 -17.64 -29.71
CA GLN A 132 -42.29 -17.66 -28.36
C GLN A 132 -43.53 -18.54 -28.28
N ASN A 133 -44.36 -18.59 -29.34
CA ASN A 133 -45.54 -19.44 -29.38
C ASN A 133 -45.17 -20.93 -29.44
N LEU A 134 -44.11 -21.28 -30.17
CA LEU A 134 -43.57 -22.65 -30.17
C LEU A 134 -43.05 -23.02 -28.77
N GLU A 135 -42.29 -22.15 -28.10
CA GLU A 135 -41.79 -22.41 -26.74
C GLU A 135 -42.90 -22.54 -25.70
N LYS A 136 -43.94 -21.71 -25.76
CA LYS A 136 -45.12 -21.82 -24.87
C LYS A 136 -45.78 -23.19 -24.98
N ARG A 137 -45.66 -23.83 -26.14
CA ARG A 137 -46.16 -25.18 -26.43
C ARG A 137 -45.12 -26.27 -26.13
N ARG A 138 -43.99 -25.91 -25.53
CA ARG A 138 -42.85 -26.77 -25.20
C ARG A 138 -42.20 -27.41 -26.43
N LEU A 139 -42.26 -26.71 -27.57
CA LEU A 139 -41.57 -27.05 -28.80
C LEU A 139 -40.26 -26.25 -28.92
N ASP A 140 -39.39 -26.66 -29.83
CA ASP A 140 -38.19 -25.88 -30.15
C ASP A 140 -38.59 -24.56 -30.82
N GLY A 141 -38.34 -23.44 -30.14
CA GLY A 141 -38.62 -22.10 -30.62
C GLY A 141 -37.55 -21.53 -31.52
N ASN A 142 -36.47 -22.26 -31.82
CA ASN A 142 -35.35 -21.78 -32.61
C ASN A 142 -34.72 -20.49 -32.04
N ALA A 143 -34.11 -20.62 -30.87
CA ALA A 143 -33.54 -19.51 -30.11
C ALA A 143 -32.55 -18.65 -30.93
N TYR A 144 -31.82 -19.25 -31.87
CA TYR A 144 -30.88 -18.55 -32.73
C TYR A 144 -31.57 -17.52 -33.63
N TYR A 145 -32.54 -17.93 -34.46
CA TYR A 145 -33.21 -16.97 -35.35
C TYR A 145 -34.10 -15.98 -34.59
N ARG A 146 -34.62 -16.34 -33.42
CA ARG A 146 -35.22 -15.34 -32.52
C ARG A 146 -34.22 -14.28 -32.10
N ALA A 147 -33.01 -14.68 -31.70
CA ALA A 147 -31.95 -13.76 -31.33
C ALA A 147 -31.49 -12.91 -32.51
N GLU A 148 -31.33 -13.48 -33.70
CA GLU A 148 -30.99 -12.72 -34.91
C GLU A 148 -32.07 -11.68 -35.23
N SER A 149 -33.35 -12.03 -35.12
CA SER A 149 -34.46 -11.08 -35.28
C SER A 149 -34.39 -9.92 -34.29
N TYR A 150 -34.12 -10.20 -33.01
CA TYR A 150 -33.89 -9.13 -32.02
C TYR A 150 -32.67 -8.27 -32.37
N MET A 151 -31.56 -8.85 -32.82
CA MET A 151 -30.36 -8.12 -33.24
C MET A 151 -30.64 -7.22 -34.46
N CYS A 152 -31.40 -7.70 -35.44
CA CYS A 152 -31.82 -6.92 -36.60
C CYS A 152 -32.71 -5.74 -36.16
N LEU A 153 -33.70 -5.96 -35.30
CA LEU A 153 -34.54 -4.89 -34.75
C LEU A 153 -33.72 -3.84 -33.98
N ALA A 154 -32.73 -4.28 -33.20
CA ALA A 154 -31.81 -3.37 -32.52
C ALA A 154 -31.00 -2.55 -33.52
N SER A 155 -30.43 -3.19 -34.55
CA SER A 155 -29.64 -2.51 -35.59
C SER A 155 -30.44 -1.45 -36.37
N MET A 156 -31.76 -1.61 -36.48
CA MET A 156 -32.65 -0.65 -37.14
C MET A 156 -32.95 0.57 -36.26
N ASP A 157 -33.10 0.37 -34.95
CA ASP A 157 -33.48 1.43 -34.01
C ASP A 157 -32.26 2.17 -33.42
N TYR A 158 -31.08 1.56 -33.43
CA TYR A 158 -29.87 2.11 -32.81
C TYR A 158 -29.37 3.42 -33.45
N PRO A 159 -29.38 3.62 -34.78
CA PRO A 159 -28.94 4.88 -35.39
C PRO A 159 -29.75 6.09 -34.92
N ASP A 160 -31.07 5.95 -34.77
CA ASP A 160 -31.93 7.01 -34.24
C ASP A 160 -31.60 7.34 -32.78
N PHE A 161 -31.17 6.34 -32.01
CA PHE A 161 -30.72 6.51 -30.64
C PHE A 161 -29.41 7.31 -30.58
N GLU A 162 -28.44 7.01 -31.43
CA GLU A 162 -27.16 7.72 -31.47
C GLU A 162 -27.30 9.19 -31.86
N LEU A 163 -28.24 9.52 -32.76
CA LEU A 163 -28.46 10.88 -33.24
C LEU A 163 -28.99 11.85 -32.16
N ILE A 164 -29.59 11.35 -31.08
CA ILE A 164 -30.15 12.20 -30.02
C ILE A 164 -29.04 12.74 -29.11
N LYS A 165 -28.86 14.07 -29.13
CA LYS A 165 -27.90 14.82 -28.30
C LYS A 165 -28.59 15.63 -27.20
N PHE A 166 -27.91 15.88 -26.08
CA PHE A 166 -28.43 16.70 -24.98
C PHE A 166 -27.93 18.15 -25.11
N THR A 167 -28.82 19.04 -25.54
CA THR A 167 -28.53 20.44 -25.86
C THR A 167 -29.44 21.39 -25.10
N LEU A 168 -28.93 22.57 -24.74
CA LEU A 168 -29.71 23.64 -24.13
C LEU A 168 -30.64 24.30 -25.17
N PRO A 169 -31.76 24.93 -24.74
CA PRO A 169 -32.20 25.19 -23.36
C PRO A 169 -32.72 23.95 -22.62
N LYS A 170 -32.88 24.04 -21.29
CA LYS A 170 -33.25 22.91 -20.41
C LYS A 170 -34.47 22.10 -20.90
N ALA A 171 -35.50 22.75 -21.42
CA ALA A 171 -36.68 22.06 -21.96
C ALA A 171 -36.34 21.12 -23.14
N THR A 172 -35.43 21.52 -24.03
CA THR A 172 -34.96 20.68 -25.14
C THR A 172 -34.11 19.52 -24.63
N LEU A 173 -33.26 19.78 -23.63
CA LEU A 173 -32.47 18.76 -22.95
C LEU A 173 -33.37 17.69 -22.34
N ASP A 174 -34.40 18.10 -21.57
CA ASP A 174 -35.33 17.19 -20.89
C ASP A 174 -36.16 16.36 -21.90
N ALA A 175 -36.60 16.99 -23.01
CA ALA A 175 -37.30 16.30 -24.09
C ALA A 175 -36.40 15.26 -24.80
N ASN A 176 -35.16 15.63 -25.11
CA ASN A 176 -34.19 14.72 -25.74
C ASN A 176 -33.79 13.58 -24.79
N LEU A 177 -33.65 13.87 -23.49
CA LEU A 177 -33.42 12.85 -22.47
C LEU A 177 -34.55 11.83 -22.43
N THR A 178 -35.80 12.29 -22.45
CA THR A 178 -36.98 11.42 -22.46
C THR A 178 -36.99 10.55 -23.71
N LYS A 179 -36.86 11.16 -24.90
CA LYS A 179 -36.82 10.43 -26.18
C LYS A 179 -35.70 9.38 -26.22
N LYS A 180 -34.50 9.73 -25.75
CA LYS A 180 -33.35 8.80 -25.73
C LYS A 180 -33.53 7.68 -24.71
N LYS A 181 -34.18 7.94 -23.56
CA LYS A 181 -34.55 6.92 -22.57
C LYS A 181 -35.59 5.94 -23.11
N ASP A 182 -36.62 6.42 -23.81
CA ASP A 182 -37.66 5.57 -24.39
C ASP A 182 -37.08 4.63 -25.44
N LEU A 183 -36.27 5.18 -26.36
CA LEU A 183 -35.60 4.39 -27.38
C LEU A 183 -34.54 3.45 -26.79
N GLY A 184 -33.80 3.91 -25.78
CA GLY A 184 -32.87 3.06 -25.02
C GLY A 184 -33.58 1.90 -24.31
N THR A 185 -34.79 2.11 -23.77
CA THR A 185 -35.60 1.04 -23.14
C THR A 185 -36.04 0.01 -24.18
N LYS A 186 -36.46 0.47 -25.37
CA LYS A 186 -36.80 -0.41 -26.50
C LYS A 186 -35.60 -1.26 -26.94
N LEU A 187 -34.44 -0.63 -27.13
CA LEU A 187 -33.18 -1.30 -27.50
C LEU A 187 -32.73 -2.30 -26.44
N ALA A 188 -32.81 -1.92 -25.16
CA ALA A 188 -32.50 -2.81 -24.05
C ALA A 188 -33.40 -4.06 -24.07
N GLY A 189 -34.70 -3.89 -24.33
CA GLY A 189 -35.65 -4.99 -24.47
C GLY A 189 -35.29 -5.98 -25.58
N TYR A 190 -34.72 -5.51 -26.70
CA TYR A 190 -34.24 -6.43 -27.74
C TYR A 190 -33.02 -7.23 -27.29
N TYR A 191 -32.02 -6.58 -26.69
CA TYR A 191 -30.83 -7.28 -26.19
C TYR A 191 -31.16 -8.25 -25.06
N ASP A 192 -32.05 -7.86 -24.13
CA ASP A 192 -32.59 -8.76 -23.11
C ASP A 192 -33.31 -9.94 -23.77
N GLY A 193 -34.09 -9.70 -24.83
CA GLY A 193 -34.70 -10.75 -25.63
C GLY A 193 -33.68 -11.76 -26.18
N VAL A 194 -32.52 -11.30 -26.67
CA VAL A 194 -31.41 -12.18 -27.09
C VAL A 194 -30.83 -12.95 -25.90
N ILE A 195 -30.54 -12.29 -24.78
CA ILE A 195 -29.94 -12.91 -23.59
C ILE A 195 -30.87 -13.98 -22.99
N LEU A 196 -32.16 -13.65 -22.86
CA LEU A 196 -33.19 -14.54 -22.33
C LEU A 196 -33.53 -15.67 -23.29
N SER A 197 -33.26 -15.50 -24.59
CA SER A 197 -33.52 -16.55 -25.57
C SER A 197 -32.70 -17.82 -25.37
N GLY A 198 -31.59 -17.74 -24.62
CA GLY A 198 -30.62 -18.84 -24.51
C GLY A 198 -29.75 -19.04 -25.76
N SER A 199 -29.80 -18.11 -26.73
CA SER A 199 -28.97 -18.14 -27.92
C SER A 199 -27.48 -17.94 -27.61
N ILE A 200 -26.62 -18.48 -28.48
CA ILE A 200 -25.17 -18.25 -28.50
C ILE A 200 -24.81 -16.75 -28.64
N ARG A 201 -25.72 -15.94 -29.20
CA ARG A 201 -25.57 -14.49 -29.29
C ARG A 201 -25.73 -13.78 -27.94
N GLY A 202 -26.06 -14.48 -26.86
CA GLY A 202 -26.31 -13.90 -25.54
C GLY A 202 -25.13 -13.08 -25.00
N ALA A 203 -23.90 -13.57 -25.17
CA ALA A 203 -22.71 -12.85 -24.70
C ALA A 203 -22.43 -11.57 -25.50
N GLU A 204 -22.66 -11.61 -26.81
CA GLU A 204 -22.58 -10.42 -27.66
C GLU A 204 -23.67 -9.42 -27.29
N ALA A 205 -24.93 -9.87 -27.14
CA ALA A 205 -26.04 -8.99 -26.78
C ALA A 205 -25.84 -8.32 -25.42
N ALA A 206 -25.29 -9.02 -24.43
CA ALA A 206 -24.92 -8.40 -23.16
C ALA A 206 -23.82 -7.35 -23.31
N TYR A 207 -22.84 -7.59 -24.19
CA TYR A 207 -21.82 -6.61 -24.52
C TYR A 207 -22.41 -5.37 -25.23
N GLN A 208 -23.35 -5.56 -26.16
CA GLN A 208 -24.04 -4.47 -26.84
C GLN A 208 -24.99 -3.71 -25.90
N LEU A 209 -25.69 -4.40 -25.01
CA LEU A 209 -26.52 -3.79 -23.96
C LEU A 209 -25.68 -2.95 -22.99
N SER A 210 -24.49 -3.44 -22.64
CA SER A 210 -23.50 -2.64 -21.90
C SER A 210 -23.12 -1.38 -22.68
N GLY A 211 -22.81 -1.51 -23.98
CA GLY A 211 -22.50 -0.39 -24.87
C GLY A 211 -23.63 0.65 -24.98
N LEU A 212 -24.89 0.20 -24.96
CA LEU A 212 -26.06 1.09 -24.95
C LEU A 212 -26.09 1.99 -23.70
N TYR A 213 -25.90 1.39 -22.52
CA TYR A 213 -25.86 2.15 -21.27
C TYR A 213 -24.60 3.02 -21.16
N GLU A 214 -23.46 2.55 -21.65
CA GLU A 214 -22.24 3.34 -21.77
C GLU A 214 -22.45 4.59 -22.64
N HIS A 215 -23.09 4.44 -23.81
CA HIS A 215 -23.43 5.56 -24.69
C HIS A 215 -24.38 6.56 -24.00
N LEU A 216 -25.35 6.09 -23.20
CA LEU A 216 -26.19 6.98 -22.38
C LEU A 216 -25.35 7.79 -21.39
N GLY A 217 -24.43 7.14 -20.68
CA GLY A 217 -23.49 7.80 -19.77
C GLY A 217 -22.62 8.83 -20.47
N ASP A 218 -22.06 8.49 -21.64
CA ASP A 218 -21.24 9.39 -22.43
C ASP A 218 -22.03 10.60 -22.94
N THR A 219 -23.26 10.37 -23.42
CA THR A 219 -24.14 11.46 -23.86
C THR A 219 -24.52 12.38 -22.70
N TRP A 220 -24.74 11.82 -21.51
CA TRP A 220 -25.02 12.57 -20.29
C TRP A 220 -23.84 13.45 -19.87
N LEU A 221 -22.62 12.92 -19.84
CA LEU A 221 -21.43 13.69 -19.45
C LEU A 221 -21.02 14.73 -20.51
N ALA A 222 -21.28 14.44 -21.79
CA ALA A 222 -21.03 15.33 -22.92
C ALA A 222 -22.15 16.35 -23.16
N GLN A 223 -23.20 16.37 -22.32
CA GLN A 223 -24.30 17.31 -22.47
C GLN A 223 -23.83 18.76 -22.42
N GLN A 224 -24.53 19.65 -23.13
CA GLN A 224 -24.22 21.07 -23.07
C GLN A 224 -24.44 21.59 -21.65
N LYS A 225 -23.35 22.06 -21.02
CA LYS A 225 -23.32 22.44 -19.61
C LYS A 225 -23.75 23.90 -19.43
N PRO A 226 -24.45 24.24 -18.32
CA PRO A 226 -24.58 25.63 -17.90
C PRO A 226 -23.19 26.23 -17.58
N PRO A 227 -23.07 27.57 -17.50
CA PRO A 227 -21.84 28.22 -17.08
C PRO A 227 -21.32 27.65 -15.75
N ALA A 228 -20.00 27.58 -15.62
CA ALA A 228 -19.38 27.12 -14.38
C ALA A 228 -19.72 28.05 -13.22
N GLU A 229 -20.16 27.47 -12.10
CA GLU A 229 -20.38 28.21 -10.87
C GLU A 229 -19.08 28.84 -10.38
N LYS A 230 -19.15 30.12 -9.96
CA LYS A 230 -17.98 30.86 -9.47
C LYS A 230 -17.60 30.47 -8.05
N GLU A 231 -18.59 30.14 -7.23
CA GLU A 231 -18.41 29.74 -5.85
C GLU A 231 -17.98 28.27 -5.78
N VAL A 232 -16.87 28.00 -5.09
CA VAL A 232 -16.27 26.64 -5.03
C VAL A 232 -17.28 25.61 -4.53
N ALA A 233 -18.04 25.94 -3.46
CA ALA A 233 -19.05 25.04 -2.89
C ALA A 233 -20.15 24.66 -3.91
N LYS A 234 -20.68 25.64 -4.66
CA LYS A 234 -21.68 25.38 -5.70
C LYS A 234 -21.10 24.60 -6.87
N ARG A 235 -19.83 24.86 -7.21
CA ARG A 235 -19.14 24.13 -8.28
C ARG A 235 -18.91 22.66 -7.93
N VAL A 236 -18.55 22.35 -6.69
CA VAL A 236 -18.43 20.96 -6.19
C VAL A 236 -19.76 20.22 -6.37
N VAL A 237 -20.88 20.81 -5.95
CA VAL A 237 -22.22 20.22 -6.13
C VAL A 237 -22.55 20.03 -7.61
N GLN A 238 -22.26 21.03 -8.45
CA GLN A 238 -22.49 20.95 -9.90
C GLN A 238 -21.69 19.81 -10.57
N ILE A 239 -20.44 19.57 -10.14
CA ILE A 239 -19.63 18.44 -10.63
C ILE A 239 -20.23 17.12 -10.15
N ARG A 240 -20.56 17.02 -8.85
CA ARG A 240 -21.14 15.82 -8.23
C ARG A 240 -22.44 15.38 -8.92
N ASP A 241 -23.41 16.28 -9.05
CA ASP A 241 -24.71 15.97 -9.66
C ASP A 241 -24.58 15.45 -11.10
N LEU A 242 -23.66 16.05 -11.87
CA LEU A 242 -23.37 15.61 -13.23
C LEU A 242 -22.76 14.20 -13.23
N ASN A 243 -21.78 13.99 -12.38
CA ASN A 243 -20.99 12.76 -12.34
C ASN A 243 -21.76 11.57 -11.77
N GLU A 244 -22.61 11.78 -10.76
CA GLU A 244 -23.52 10.75 -10.23
C GLU A 244 -24.47 10.23 -11.31
N GLY A 245 -25.04 11.12 -12.13
CA GLY A 245 -25.88 10.74 -13.26
C GLY A 245 -25.14 9.88 -14.29
N GLY A 246 -23.89 10.25 -14.63
CA GLY A 246 -23.05 9.49 -15.56
C GLY A 246 -22.64 8.13 -14.98
N ALA A 247 -22.20 8.10 -13.72
CA ALA A 247 -21.81 6.90 -13.00
C ALA A 247 -22.96 5.88 -12.92
N ALA A 248 -24.20 6.33 -12.68
CA ALA A 248 -25.36 5.45 -12.62
C ALA A 248 -25.62 4.72 -13.96
N PHE A 249 -25.35 5.36 -15.10
CA PHE A 249 -25.44 4.68 -16.41
C PHE A 249 -24.33 3.64 -16.59
N TYR A 250 -23.08 3.93 -16.20
CA TYR A 250 -22.00 2.95 -16.26
C TYR A 250 -22.21 1.78 -15.29
N GLU A 251 -22.79 2.02 -14.11
CA GLU A 251 -23.17 0.94 -13.18
C GLU A 251 -24.19 0.00 -13.82
N LYS A 252 -25.20 0.54 -14.53
CA LYS A 252 -26.14 -0.26 -15.34
C LYS A 252 -25.45 -0.99 -16.49
N ALA A 253 -24.42 -0.39 -17.09
CA ALA A 253 -23.64 -1.01 -18.16
C ALA A 253 -22.84 -2.23 -17.69
N ILE A 254 -22.46 -2.32 -16.41
CA ILE A 254 -21.72 -3.46 -15.86
C ILE A 254 -22.63 -4.69 -15.64
N ALA A 255 -23.88 -4.48 -15.23
CA ALA A 255 -24.81 -5.56 -14.87
C ALA A 255 -24.96 -6.69 -15.92
N PRO A 256 -25.20 -6.41 -17.22
CA PRO A 256 -25.33 -7.46 -18.23
C PRO A 256 -24.01 -8.22 -18.47
N LEU A 257 -22.86 -7.55 -18.38
CA LEU A 257 -21.53 -8.19 -18.56
C LEU A 257 -21.26 -9.22 -17.47
N VAL A 258 -21.59 -8.86 -16.22
CA VAL A 258 -21.44 -9.72 -15.03
C VAL A 258 -22.36 -10.93 -15.11
N ALA A 259 -23.62 -10.74 -15.50
CA ALA A 259 -24.62 -11.80 -15.58
C ALA A 259 -24.22 -12.92 -16.55
N VAL A 260 -23.70 -12.56 -17.73
CA VAL A 260 -23.25 -13.52 -18.75
C VAL A 260 -21.95 -14.22 -18.33
N ASN A 261 -21.02 -13.49 -17.69
CA ASN A 261 -19.70 -14.01 -17.30
C ASN A 261 -19.76 -14.99 -16.12
N ILE A 262 -20.62 -14.77 -15.11
CA ILE A 262 -20.68 -15.62 -13.90
C ILE A 262 -21.72 -16.74 -13.99
N LYS A 263 -22.91 -16.47 -14.52
CA LYS A 263 -24.06 -17.38 -14.31
C LYS A 263 -24.33 -18.36 -15.45
N ARG A 264 -23.85 -18.06 -16.66
CA ARG A 264 -24.28 -18.79 -17.87
C ARG A 264 -23.14 -19.13 -18.84
N ALA A 265 -21.89 -18.86 -18.48
CA ALA A 265 -20.72 -19.16 -19.32
C ALA A 265 -20.76 -20.62 -19.82
N GLY A 266 -20.96 -21.60 -18.93
CA GLY A 266 -21.09 -23.01 -19.30
C GLY A 266 -22.36 -23.41 -20.06
N GLU A 267 -23.34 -22.52 -20.20
CA GLU A 267 -24.57 -22.74 -20.98
C GLU A 267 -24.44 -22.25 -22.44
N TYR A 268 -23.48 -21.38 -22.73
CA TYR A 268 -23.22 -20.87 -24.07
C TYR A 268 -22.19 -21.73 -24.79
N ALA A 269 -22.62 -22.87 -25.34
CA ALA A 269 -21.79 -23.66 -26.24
C ALA A 269 -21.70 -22.99 -27.62
N ASP A 270 -20.56 -23.10 -28.31
CA ASP A 270 -20.46 -22.78 -29.73
C ASP A 270 -21.26 -23.81 -30.54
N ILE A 271 -22.52 -23.48 -30.80
CA ILE A 271 -23.38 -24.24 -31.70
C ILE A 271 -23.05 -23.78 -33.13
N LYS A 272 -22.34 -24.63 -33.87
CA LYS A 272 -22.34 -24.50 -35.33
C LYS A 272 -23.68 -25.05 -35.82
N PHE A 273 -24.55 -24.14 -36.23
CA PHE A 273 -25.68 -24.49 -37.09
C PHE A 273 -25.11 -25.02 -38.39
N ASP A 274 -25.36 -26.29 -38.67
CA ASP A 274 -25.12 -26.82 -40.00
C ASP A 274 -26.14 -26.15 -40.95
N THR A 275 -25.67 -25.09 -41.62
CA THR A 275 -26.41 -24.39 -42.68
C THR A 275 -26.32 -25.15 -44.01
N THR A 276 -25.62 -26.29 -44.03
CA THR A 276 -25.47 -27.15 -45.18
C THR A 276 -26.45 -28.33 -45.16
N TRP A 277 -26.57 -28.93 -46.33
CA TRP A 277 -27.68 -29.75 -46.82
C TRP A 277 -27.87 -31.13 -46.14
N THR A 278 -27.11 -31.49 -45.08
CA THR A 278 -27.12 -32.84 -44.47
C THR A 278 -27.64 -32.93 -43.03
N ALA A 279 -28.09 -31.82 -42.46
CA ALA A 279 -28.53 -31.77 -41.07
C ALA A 279 -29.92 -32.43 -40.85
N THR A 280 -29.96 -33.73 -40.52
CA THR A 280 -31.08 -34.36 -39.79
C THR A 280 -31.39 -33.59 -38.49
N ARG A 281 -32.59 -33.80 -37.91
CA ARG A 281 -33.05 -33.16 -36.65
C ARG A 281 -32.01 -33.18 -35.53
N ASP A 282 -31.17 -34.22 -35.46
CA ASP A 282 -30.10 -34.39 -34.47
C ASP A 282 -28.75 -33.75 -34.87
N SER A 283 -28.57 -33.42 -36.16
CA SER A 283 -27.32 -32.86 -36.73
C SER A 283 -27.38 -31.36 -37.04
N ILE A 284 -28.51 -30.69 -36.81
CA ILE A 284 -28.59 -29.21 -36.82
C ILE A 284 -27.70 -28.60 -35.72
N LEU A 285 -27.38 -29.40 -34.69
CA LEU A 285 -26.59 -29.02 -33.54
C LEU A 285 -25.31 -29.86 -33.49
N SER A 286 -24.20 -29.33 -34.02
CA SER A 286 -22.88 -29.81 -33.57
C SER A 286 -22.49 -28.99 -32.34
N ILE A 287 -22.73 -29.56 -31.15
CA ILE A 287 -22.25 -28.99 -29.89
C ILE A 287 -20.79 -29.38 -29.75
N THR A 288 -19.89 -28.56 -30.26
CA THR A 288 -18.53 -28.53 -29.71
C THR A 288 -18.63 -27.76 -28.41
N LYS A 289 -18.44 -28.46 -27.27
CA LYS A 289 -18.10 -27.80 -26.00
C LYS A 289 -16.74 -27.14 -26.19
N VAL A 290 -16.72 -25.97 -26.82
CA VAL A 290 -15.62 -25.02 -26.68
C VAL A 290 -15.77 -24.48 -25.27
N ASP A 291 -14.66 -24.46 -24.53
CA ASP A 291 -14.66 -23.85 -23.21
C ASP A 291 -15.10 -22.39 -23.36
N SER A 292 -16.24 -22.04 -22.75
CA SER A 292 -16.87 -20.71 -22.81
C SER A 292 -15.95 -19.54 -22.42
N THR A 293 -14.80 -19.85 -21.81
CA THR A 293 -13.71 -18.92 -21.50
C THR A 293 -12.96 -18.40 -22.74
N GLU A 294 -13.09 -19.04 -23.90
CA GLU A 294 -12.46 -18.62 -25.17
C GLU A 294 -13.31 -17.66 -26.01
N SER A 295 -14.55 -17.37 -25.62
CA SER A 295 -15.39 -16.42 -26.35
C SER A 295 -14.77 -15.02 -26.34
N GLN A 296 -14.52 -14.46 -27.53
CA GLN A 296 -14.00 -13.09 -27.66
C GLN A 296 -14.87 -12.05 -26.93
N TRP A 297 -16.18 -12.29 -26.82
CA TRP A 297 -17.11 -11.39 -26.15
C TRP A 297 -16.97 -11.46 -24.63
N VAL A 298 -16.67 -12.63 -24.07
CA VAL A 298 -16.38 -12.79 -22.64
C VAL A 298 -15.08 -12.07 -22.27
N VAL A 299 -14.03 -12.18 -23.10
CA VAL A 299 -12.78 -11.45 -22.89
C VAL A 299 -12.99 -9.94 -22.95
N LYS A 300 -13.70 -9.45 -23.98
CA LYS A 300 -14.08 -8.03 -24.11
C LYS A 300 -14.95 -7.55 -22.94
N ALA A 301 -15.87 -8.37 -22.46
CA ALA A 301 -16.72 -8.07 -21.31
C ALA A 301 -15.89 -7.87 -20.04
N LYS A 302 -14.94 -8.77 -19.76
CA LYS A 302 -14.02 -8.64 -18.61
C LYS A 302 -13.24 -7.34 -18.65
N GLN A 303 -12.65 -7.00 -19.80
CA GLN A 303 -11.92 -5.74 -19.99
C GLN A 303 -12.83 -4.52 -19.79
N LYS A 304 -14.04 -4.57 -20.35
CA LYS A 304 -15.02 -3.49 -20.22
C LYS A 304 -15.52 -3.30 -18.78
N VAL A 305 -15.69 -4.38 -18.00
CA VAL A 305 -16.02 -4.27 -16.56
C VAL A 305 -14.93 -3.48 -15.81
N VAL A 306 -13.65 -3.78 -16.06
CA VAL A 306 -12.53 -3.03 -15.46
C VAL A 306 -12.58 -1.56 -15.87
N ALA A 307 -12.71 -1.28 -17.17
CA ALA A 307 -12.72 0.08 -17.69
C ALA A 307 -13.90 0.92 -17.15
N LEU A 308 -15.11 0.35 -17.13
CA LEU A 308 -16.30 1.03 -16.60
C LEU A 308 -16.19 1.27 -15.09
N THR A 309 -15.66 0.29 -14.35
CA THR A 309 -15.48 0.43 -12.89
C THR A 309 -14.46 1.52 -12.57
N ALA A 310 -13.37 1.62 -13.34
CA ALA A 310 -12.38 2.69 -13.21
C ALA A 310 -13.02 4.06 -13.48
N LYS A 311 -13.78 4.19 -14.58
CA LYS A 311 -14.47 5.43 -14.95
C LYS A 311 -15.48 5.88 -13.89
N ILE A 312 -16.22 4.94 -13.28
CA ILE A 312 -17.13 5.23 -12.16
C ILE A 312 -16.35 5.80 -10.97
N ALA A 313 -15.22 5.19 -10.60
CA ALA A 313 -14.42 5.65 -9.48
C ALA A 313 -13.84 7.05 -9.72
N GLU A 314 -13.35 7.33 -10.93
CA GLU A 314 -12.87 8.65 -11.32
C GLU A 314 -13.97 9.72 -11.21
N LEU A 315 -15.17 9.44 -11.75
CA LEU A 315 -16.29 10.38 -11.71
C LEU A 315 -16.76 10.67 -10.29
N LYS A 316 -16.84 9.63 -9.44
CA LYS A 316 -17.26 9.74 -8.04
C LYS A 316 -16.25 10.47 -7.15
N THR A 317 -15.04 10.72 -7.64
CA THR A 317 -13.97 11.39 -6.88
C THR A 317 -13.51 12.72 -7.47
N GLU A 318 -14.08 13.13 -8.61
CA GLU A 318 -13.69 14.35 -9.30
C GLU A 318 -14.02 15.63 -8.50
N ASP A 319 -15.15 15.63 -7.80
CA ASP A 319 -15.56 16.77 -6.97
C ASP A 319 -14.68 16.90 -5.71
N ASP A 320 -14.27 15.78 -5.11
CA ASP A 320 -13.26 15.76 -4.04
C ASP A 320 -11.90 16.25 -4.53
N ARG A 321 -11.46 15.82 -5.72
CA ARG A 321 -10.22 16.34 -6.35
C ARG A 321 -10.30 17.84 -6.61
N TYR A 322 -11.42 18.33 -7.12
CA TYR A 322 -11.63 19.76 -7.32
C TYR A 322 -11.61 20.53 -5.99
N LEU A 323 -12.20 19.96 -4.94
CA LEU A 323 -12.21 20.56 -3.60
C LEU A 323 -10.80 20.60 -2.98
N VAL A 324 -10.01 19.54 -3.16
CA VAL A 324 -8.58 19.49 -2.80
C VAL A 324 -7.85 20.65 -3.49
N ASP A 325 -7.91 20.75 -4.82
CA ASP A 325 -7.21 21.79 -5.58
C ASP A 325 -7.62 23.23 -5.20
N ARG A 326 -8.85 23.42 -4.69
CA ARG A 326 -9.41 24.72 -4.33
C ARG A 326 -9.64 24.88 -2.83
N PHE A 327 -8.97 24.07 -2.01
CA PHE A 327 -9.21 23.99 -0.58
C PHE A 327 -9.14 25.34 0.13
N TYR A 328 -8.08 26.12 -0.12
CA TYR A 328 -7.90 27.42 0.53
C TYR A 328 -8.87 28.51 0.03
N ASP A 329 -9.45 28.36 -1.16
CA ASP A 329 -10.52 29.22 -1.65
C ASP A 329 -11.88 28.83 -1.05
N PHE A 330 -12.02 27.57 -0.63
CA PHE A 330 -13.24 27.03 -0.04
C PHE A 330 -13.33 27.34 1.47
N VAL A 331 -12.23 27.18 2.21
CA VAL A 331 -12.24 27.37 3.66
C VAL A 331 -12.31 28.85 4.03
N THR A 332 -13.38 29.23 4.72
CA THR A 332 -13.55 30.59 5.24
C THR A 332 -12.78 30.75 6.56
N VAL A 333 -11.86 31.70 6.62
CA VAL A 333 -11.12 32.04 7.84
C VAL A 333 -11.90 33.10 8.63
N PRO A 334 -12.35 32.81 9.86
CA PRO A 334 -13.03 33.78 10.70
C PRO A 334 -12.07 34.90 11.12
N LYS A 335 -12.61 36.11 11.36
CA LYS A 335 -11.81 37.22 11.91
C LYS A 335 -11.68 37.08 13.43
N PRO A 336 -10.50 37.37 14.01
CA PRO A 336 -10.34 37.33 15.46
C PRO A 336 -11.18 38.42 16.16
N THR A 337 -11.59 38.16 17.40
CA THR A 337 -12.36 39.11 18.21
C THR A 337 -11.49 40.29 18.66
N LYS A 338 -12.11 41.44 18.97
CA LYS A 338 -11.37 42.63 19.41
C LYS A 338 -10.68 42.38 20.76
N GLU A 339 -11.33 41.62 21.64
CA GLU A 339 -10.80 41.24 22.95
C GLU A 339 -9.53 40.40 22.79
N LEU A 340 -9.53 39.41 21.89
CA LEU A 340 -8.36 38.57 21.66
C LEU A 340 -7.21 39.37 21.02
N VAL A 341 -7.52 40.21 20.02
CA VAL A 341 -6.51 41.09 19.41
C VAL A 341 -5.88 42.03 20.44
N ALA A 342 -6.65 42.50 21.42
CA ALA A 342 -6.13 43.33 22.52
C ALA A 342 -5.23 42.54 23.50
N GLN A 343 -5.45 41.23 23.64
CA GLN A 343 -4.69 40.37 24.55
C GLN A 343 -3.36 39.89 23.97
N ILE A 344 -3.34 39.41 22.73
CA ILE A 344 -2.18 38.73 22.14
C ILE A 344 -1.62 39.43 20.89
N GLY A 345 -2.21 40.55 20.50
CA GLY A 345 -1.86 41.27 19.28
C GLY A 345 -2.56 40.73 18.02
N LYS A 346 -2.64 41.59 17.01
CA LYS A 346 -3.37 41.31 15.76
C LYS A 346 -2.74 40.17 14.96
N GLU A 347 -1.43 40.20 14.78
CA GLU A 347 -0.70 39.22 13.97
C GLU A 347 -0.81 37.80 14.55
N SER A 348 -0.61 37.65 15.87
CA SER A 348 -0.77 36.39 16.60
C SER A 348 -2.21 35.86 16.52
N ALA A 349 -3.21 36.72 16.68
CA ALA A 349 -4.62 36.33 16.59
C ALA A 349 -5.02 35.90 15.18
N GLU A 350 -4.58 36.62 14.14
CA GLU A 350 -4.83 36.25 12.73
C GLU A 350 -4.13 34.93 12.36
N PHE A 351 -2.90 34.71 12.84
CA PHE A 351 -2.17 33.46 12.66
C PHE A 351 -2.90 32.25 13.24
N LEU A 352 -3.38 32.33 14.49
CA LEU A 352 -4.12 31.25 15.15
C LEU A 352 -5.43 30.93 14.44
N PHE A 353 -6.23 31.95 14.11
CA PHE A 353 -7.53 31.76 13.46
C PHE A 353 -7.38 31.12 12.09
N LYS A 354 -6.37 31.54 11.32
CA LYS A 354 -6.04 30.96 10.01
C LYS A 354 -5.66 29.48 10.15
N ASN A 355 -4.74 29.15 11.06
CA ASN A 355 -4.30 27.77 11.23
C ASN A 355 -5.41 26.85 11.77
N LEU A 356 -6.19 27.33 12.73
CA LEU A 356 -7.35 26.59 13.26
C LEU A 356 -8.38 26.28 12.17
N ALA A 357 -8.72 27.27 11.34
CA ALA A 357 -9.66 27.10 10.24
C ALA A 357 -9.16 26.07 9.21
N TYR A 358 -7.88 26.14 8.84
CA TYR A 358 -7.30 25.20 7.88
C TYR A 358 -7.15 23.80 8.45
N THR A 359 -6.73 23.62 9.71
CA THR A 359 -6.64 22.30 10.33
C THR A 359 -8.02 21.64 10.42
N THR A 360 -9.03 22.38 10.89
CA THR A 360 -10.43 21.89 10.96
C THR A 360 -10.98 21.56 9.56
N GLY A 361 -10.68 22.40 8.57
CA GLY A 361 -11.06 22.17 7.18
C GLY A 361 -10.42 20.90 6.62
N LEU A 362 -9.12 20.69 6.88
CA LEU A 362 -8.38 19.49 6.45
C LEU A 362 -8.88 18.23 7.15
N ASP A 363 -9.29 18.30 8.42
CA ASP A 363 -9.93 17.17 9.11
C ASP A 363 -11.24 16.76 8.48
N THR A 364 -12.06 17.76 8.14
CA THR A 364 -13.34 17.53 7.47
C THR A 364 -13.11 16.91 6.09
N LEU A 365 -12.18 17.48 5.31
CA LEU A 365 -11.83 16.99 3.98
C LEU A 365 -11.23 15.58 4.02
N SER A 366 -10.28 15.32 4.93
CA SER A 366 -9.66 14.00 5.10
C SER A 366 -10.73 12.95 5.43
N SER A 367 -11.63 13.28 6.36
CA SER A 367 -12.70 12.37 6.77
C SER A 367 -13.70 12.12 5.64
N GLN A 368 -14.01 13.15 4.84
CA GLN A 368 -14.84 13.01 3.64
C GLN A 368 -14.18 12.10 2.60
N ILE A 369 -12.93 12.36 2.23
CA ILE A 369 -12.21 11.56 1.23
C ILE A 369 -12.12 10.09 1.66
N LEU A 370 -11.71 9.81 2.90
CA LEU A 370 -11.58 8.44 3.39
C LEU A 370 -12.91 7.68 3.46
N ARG A 371 -14.03 8.40 3.68
CA ARG A 371 -15.38 7.82 3.79
C ARG A 371 -16.08 7.69 2.44
N ASP A 372 -15.93 8.66 1.55
CA ASP A 372 -16.77 8.80 0.36
C ASP A 372 -15.97 8.49 -0.92
N ALA A 373 -14.78 9.09 -1.07
CA ALA A 373 -13.96 8.98 -2.28
C ALA A 373 -13.25 7.62 -2.40
N ILE A 374 -12.62 7.21 -1.30
CA ILE A 374 -11.78 6.01 -1.26
C ILE A 374 -12.59 4.73 -1.48
N PRO A 375 -13.79 4.55 -0.90
CA PRO A 375 -14.63 3.40 -1.22
C PRO A 375 -15.10 3.33 -2.68
N ALA A 376 -15.11 4.44 -3.44
CA ALA A 376 -15.42 4.38 -4.87
C ALA A 376 -14.39 3.53 -5.65
N TYR A 377 -13.13 3.51 -5.18
CA TYR A 377 -12.08 2.66 -5.73
C TYR A 377 -12.06 1.24 -5.15
N GLN A 378 -12.76 0.96 -4.03
CA GLN A 378 -12.79 -0.38 -3.43
C GLN A 378 -13.23 -1.45 -4.43
N ARG A 379 -14.24 -1.14 -5.25
CA ARG A 379 -14.76 -2.07 -6.26
C ARG A 379 -13.68 -2.48 -7.26
N MET A 380 -12.75 -1.59 -7.62
CA MET A 380 -11.61 -1.91 -8.49
C MET A 380 -10.66 -2.89 -7.83
N VAL A 381 -10.35 -2.68 -6.54
CA VAL A 381 -9.49 -3.58 -5.76
C VAL A 381 -10.14 -4.97 -5.64
N ASP A 382 -11.45 -4.99 -5.40
CA ASP A 382 -12.22 -6.21 -5.26
C ASP A 382 -12.28 -7.03 -6.56
N LEU A 383 -12.11 -6.43 -7.76
CA LEU A 383 -12.11 -7.17 -9.02
C LEU A 383 -11.04 -8.30 -9.05
N LYS A 384 -9.94 -8.15 -8.30
CA LYS A 384 -8.88 -9.17 -8.17
C LYS A 384 -9.32 -10.39 -7.34
N LYS A 385 -10.33 -10.27 -6.49
CA LYS A 385 -10.83 -11.35 -5.62
C LYS A 385 -11.58 -12.42 -6.44
N PRO A 386 -11.72 -13.67 -5.95
CA PRO A 386 -12.57 -14.67 -6.59
C PRO A 386 -14.06 -14.33 -6.45
N ASP A 387 -14.88 -14.89 -7.34
CA ASP A 387 -16.36 -14.82 -7.27
C ASP A 387 -16.88 -15.37 -5.92
N PRO A 388 -17.91 -14.77 -5.29
CA PRO A 388 -18.69 -13.59 -5.70
C PRO A 388 -18.11 -12.24 -5.28
N ALA A 389 -16.99 -12.23 -4.55
CA ALA A 389 -16.37 -11.01 -4.04
C ALA A 389 -15.62 -10.21 -5.14
N GLY A 390 -15.27 -10.85 -6.26
CA GLY A 390 -14.58 -10.26 -7.39
C GLY A 390 -14.71 -11.11 -8.66
N TYR A 391 -13.74 -11.00 -9.57
CA TYR A 391 -13.78 -11.68 -10.87
C TYR A 391 -12.43 -12.28 -11.29
N ASN A 392 -11.47 -12.39 -10.37
CA ASN A 392 -10.07 -12.76 -10.65
C ASN A 392 -9.46 -11.95 -11.80
N LEU A 393 -9.80 -10.65 -11.89
CA LEU A 393 -9.30 -9.77 -12.94
C LEU A 393 -8.02 -9.08 -12.48
N THR A 394 -7.08 -8.98 -13.42
CA THR A 394 -5.80 -8.28 -13.23
C THR A 394 -5.60 -7.31 -14.39
N GLY A 395 -4.94 -6.18 -14.15
CA GLY A 395 -4.68 -5.18 -15.19
C GLY A 395 -3.99 -3.96 -14.62
N LYS A 396 -3.39 -3.16 -15.51
CA LYS A 396 -2.71 -1.91 -15.13
C LYS A 396 -3.69 -0.89 -14.56
N GLU A 397 -4.93 -0.94 -15.00
CA GLU A 397 -6.03 -0.08 -14.55
C GLU A 397 -6.38 -0.33 -13.09
N ILE A 398 -6.25 -1.57 -12.60
CA ILE A 398 -6.48 -1.88 -11.17
C ILE A 398 -5.34 -1.33 -10.31
N ILE A 399 -4.11 -1.40 -10.80
CA ILE A 399 -2.95 -0.81 -10.12
C ILE A 399 -3.08 0.72 -10.10
N ALA A 400 -3.37 1.33 -11.25
CA ALA A 400 -3.60 2.77 -11.36
C ALA A 400 -4.75 3.25 -10.46
N ALA A 401 -5.83 2.46 -10.32
CA ALA A 401 -6.92 2.77 -9.40
C ALA A 401 -6.47 2.77 -7.92
N GLN A 402 -5.58 1.84 -7.53
CA GLN A 402 -5.01 1.83 -6.19
C GLN A 402 -4.10 3.05 -5.96
N GLU A 403 -3.27 3.40 -6.93
CA GLU A 403 -2.41 4.60 -6.90
C GLU A 403 -3.25 5.88 -6.81
N HIS A 404 -4.30 6.01 -7.61
CA HIS A 404 -5.20 7.17 -7.59
C HIS A 404 -5.94 7.31 -6.26
N ALA A 405 -6.45 6.20 -5.70
CA ALA A 405 -7.07 6.19 -4.39
C ALA A 405 -6.08 6.69 -3.32
N LEU A 406 -4.86 6.13 -3.32
CA LEU A 406 -3.85 6.49 -2.34
C LEU A 406 -3.40 7.95 -2.48
N LEU A 407 -3.19 8.40 -3.71
CA LEU A 407 -2.83 9.78 -4.02
C LEU A 407 -3.88 10.74 -3.48
N LEU A 408 -5.17 10.47 -3.72
CA LEU A 408 -6.25 11.31 -3.22
C LEU A 408 -6.32 11.28 -1.68
N ALA A 409 -6.17 10.12 -1.06
CA ALA A 409 -6.19 9.96 0.40
C ALA A 409 -5.05 10.74 1.10
N VAL A 410 -3.86 10.78 0.48
CA VAL A 410 -2.69 11.44 1.06
C VAL A 410 -2.64 12.94 0.78
N GLN A 411 -3.42 13.48 -0.16
CA GLN A 411 -3.39 14.91 -0.47
C GLN A 411 -3.63 15.82 0.75
N PRO A 412 -4.65 15.60 1.61
CA PRO A 412 -4.83 16.39 2.82
C PRO A 412 -3.63 16.34 3.78
N VAL A 413 -2.93 15.19 3.83
CA VAL A 413 -1.70 14.99 4.59
C VAL A 413 -0.60 15.91 4.02
N LYS A 414 -0.36 15.86 2.71
CA LYS A 414 0.65 16.69 2.04
C LYS A 414 0.32 18.19 2.12
N MET A 415 -0.95 18.58 2.04
CA MET A 415 -1.36 19.97 2.26
C MET A 415 -1.03 20.46 3.66
N ASN A 416 -1.19 19.60 4.65
CA ASN A 416 -0.84 19.94 6.03
C ASN A 416 0.67 20.01 6.22
N GLU A 417 1.44 19.11 5.59
CA GLU A 417 2.91 19.13 5.55
C GLU A 417 3.46 20.46 5.02
N VAL A 418 2.92 20.92 3.88
CA VAL A 418 3.36 22.16 3.22
C VAL A 418 3.11 23.40 4.07
N ARG A 419 2.19 23.35 5.06
CA ARG A 419 1.95 24.47 5.98
C ARG A 419 3.05 24.64 7.01
N ILE A 420 3.78 23.58 7.36
CA ILE A 420 4.77 23.62 8.45
C ILE A 420 5.99 24.47 8.05
N LEU A 421 6.43 24.38 6.79
CA LEU A 421 7.64 25.08 6.35
C LEU A 421 7.51 26.61 6.37
N PRO A 422 6.44 27.22 5.86
CA PRO A 422 6.24 28.66 6.00
C PRO A 422 6.23 29.14 7.45
N ILE A 423 5.68 28.35 8.38
CA ILE A 423 5.67 28.69 9.82
C ILE A 423 7.11 28.71 10.37
N ILE A 424 7.91 27.70 10.02
CA ILE A 424 9.34 27.65 10.37
C ILE A 424 10.12 28.81 9.74
N GLU A 425 9.87 29.14 8.48
CA GLU A 425 10.53 30.27 7.80
C GLU A 425 10.17 31.62 8.42
N ASP A 426 8.91 31.81 8.84
CA ASP A 426 8.49 33.04 9.52
C ASP A 426 9.13 33.15 10.91
N TYR A 427 9.29 32.04 11.61
CA TYR A 427 10.12 31.97 12.82
C TYR A 427 11.58 32.38 12.54
N GLU A 428 12.22 31.82 11.52
CA GLU A 428 13.61 32.15 11.16
C GLU A 428 13.77 33.63 10.81
N LYS A 429 12.83 34.22 10.07
CA LYS A 429 12.84 35.66 9.73
C LYS A 429 12.81 36.52 10.98
N LEU A 430 11.90 36.21 11.92
CA LEU A 430 11.80 36.95 13.18
C LEU A 430 13.04 36.75 14.05
N SER A 431 13.55 35.52 14.16
CA SER A 431 14.78 35.21 14.89
C SER A 431 16.01 35.93 14.32
N LYS A 432 16.11 36.02 12.98
CA LYS A 432 17.17 36.78 12.30
C LYS A 432 17.04 38.28 12.54
N ARG A 433 15.84 38.83 12.49
CA ARG A 433 15.59 40.25 12.83
C ARG A 433 16.01 40.54 14.26
N TRP A 434 15.69 39.64 15.19
CA TRP A 434 16.12 39.75 16.59
C TRP A 434 17.65 39.73 16.71
N THR A 435 18.31 38.80 16.03
CA THR A 435 19.79 38.72 15.97
C THR A 435 20.42 40.00 15.41
N GLN A 436 19.84 40.57 14.35
CA GLN A 436 20.30 41.84 13.76
C GLN A 436 20.15 43.02 14.72
N LEU A 437 19.04 43.06 15.47
CA LEU A 437 18.86 44.06 16.52
C LEU A 437 19.95 43.93 17.57
N ILE A 438 20.25 42.72 18.07
CA ILE A 438 21.35 42.52 19.03
C ILE A 438 22.69 43.00 18.48
N ASP A 439 23.01 42.67 17.23
CA ASP A 439 24.27 43.12 16.63
C ASP A 439 24.34 44.66 16.49
N SER A 440 23.19 45.34 16.36
CA SER A 440 23.12 46.80 16.35
C SER A 440 23.39 47.46 17.71
N LEU A 441 23.25 46.71 18.82
CA LEU A 441 23.53 47.18 20.19
C LEU A 441 24.96 47.73 20.36
N VAL A 442 25.91 47.21 19.57
CA VAL A 442 27.32 47.62 19.61
C VAL A 442 27.58 48.95 18.90
N TYR A 443 26.68 49.37 18.01
CA TYR A 443 26.83 50.59 17.20
C TYR A 443 26.10 51.79 17.84
N ARG A 444 26.58 52.17 19.04
CA ARG A 444 26.39 53.48 19.73
C ARG A 444 24.96 53.84 20.20
N PRO A 445 24.54 53.42 21.41
CA PRO A 445 23.56 54.21 22.16
C PRO A 445 24.16 55.58 22.47
N GLN A 446 23.58 56.67 21.98
CA GLN A 446 24.00 58.04 22.31
C GLN A 446 23.46 58.50 23.67
N GLY A 447 22.49 57.76 24.22
CA GLY A 447 22.04 57.85 25.61
C GLY A 447 21.02 56.76 26.02
N ILE A 448 20.52 56.88 27.26
CA ILE A 448 19.56 55.98 27.93
C ILE A 448 18.31 55.63 27.12
N ARG A 449 17.80 56.57 26.32
CA ARG A 449 16.59 56.37 25.50
C ARG A 449 16.78 55.32 24.40
N ASP A 450 18.00 55.16 23.91
CA ASP A 450 18.30 54.19 22.85
C ASP A 450 18.29 52.75 23.42
N VAL A 451 18.71 52.57 24.68
CA VAL A 451 18.70 51.28 25.38
C VAL A 451 17.26 50.87 25.73
N PHE A 452 16.43 51.79 26.22
CA PHE A 452 15.00 51.50 26.46
C PHE A 452 14.22 51.26 25.17
N ALA A 453 14.41 52.07 24.13
CA ALA A 453 13.74 51.86 22.84
C ALA A 453 14.16 50.53 22.19
N PHE A 454 15.41 50.12 22.37
CA PHE A 454 15.90 48.80 22.00
C PHE A 454 15.25 47.68 22.82
N GLY A 455 15.18 47.90 24.14
CA GLY A 455 14.46 47.06 25.09
C GLY A 455 13.04 46.76 24.64
N ASP A 456 12.29 47.83 24.38
CA ASP A 456 10.91 47.79 23.89
C ASP A 456 10.78 47.05 22.55
N GLN A 457 11.74 47.20 21.64
CA GLN A 457 11.72 46.51 20.34
C GLN A 457 11.96 45.01 20.46
N LEU A 458 12.89 44.57 21.30
CA LEU A 458 13.11 43.15 21.54
C LEU A 458 11.96 42.55 22.37
N TYR A 459 11.47 43.26 23.39
CA TYR A 459 10.30 42.84 24.16
C TYR A 459 9.08 42.71 23.27
N ALA A 460 8.80 43.65 22.35
CA ALA A 460 7.66 43.54 21.44
C ALA A 460 7.73 42.29 20.53
N ILE A 461 8.92 41.77 20.23
CA ILE A 461 9.10 40.52 19.46
C ILE A 461 8.79 39.28 20.34
N MET A 462 9.08 39.32 21.64
CA MET A 462 8.83 38.21 22.57
C MET A 462 7.44 38.24 23.24
N ASP A 463 7.04 39.40 23.76
CA ASP A 463 5.81 39.65 24.53
C ASP A 463 4.54 39.47 23.68
N GLY A 464 4.65 39.60 22.35
CA GLY A 464 3.60 39.22 21.42
C GLY A 464 3.33 37.71 21.31
N GLY A 465 4.15 36.86 21.96
CA GLY A 465 4.02 35.40 22.01
C GLY A 465 4.25 34.69 20.67
N LEU A 466 4.57 35.43 19.60
CA LEU A 466 4.48 34.93 18.22
C LEU A 466 5.54 33.86 17.90
N LEU A 467 6.77 34.01 18.40
CA LEU A 467 7.85 33.03 18.23
C LEU A 467 7.51 31.67 18.90
N PRO A 468 7.15 31.62 20.20
CA PRO A 468 6.63 30.40 20.82
C PRO A 468 5.44 29.80 20.06
N MET A 469 4.48 30.64 19.63
CA MET A 469 3.30 30.19 18.90
C MET A 469 3.62 29.51 17.57
N TYR A 470 4.67 29.96 16.86
CA TYR A 470 5.12 29.28 15.64
C TYR A 470 5.67 27.89 15.93
N VAL A 471 6.45 27.74 17.01
CA VAL A 471 7.00 26.44 17.43
C VAL A 471 5.87 25.51 17.85
N ASP A 472 4.95 25.98 18.70
CA ASP A 472 3.83 25.22 19.21
C ASP A 472 2.88 24.76 18.09
N GLU A 473 2.53 25.66 17.16
CA GLU A 473 1.65 25.31 16.05
C GLU A 473 2.36 24.37 15.06
N ALA A 474 3.65 24.55 14.77
CA ALA A 474 4.40 23.62 13.93
C ALA A 474 4.49 22.22 14.55
N LEU A 475 4.73 22.13 15.86
CA LEU A 475 4.77 20.86 16.59
C LEU A 475 3.38 20.20 16.65
N LYS A 476 2.33 20.99 16.88
CA LYS A 476 0.94 20.51 16.83
C LYS A 476 0.58 19.96 15.45
N LEU A 477 0.92 20.66 14.38
CA LEU A 477 0.71 20.17 13.01
C LEU A 477 1.49 18.87 12.77
N THR A 478 2.68 18.73 13.34
CA THR A 478 3.48 17.50 13.28
C THR A 478 2.76 16.31 13.96
N ARG A 479 2.14 16.53 15.13
CA ARG A 479 1.32 15.51 15.82
C ARG A 479 0.06 15.14 15.02
N ASP A 480 -0.59 16.13 14.43
CA ASP A 480 -1.78 15.90 13.61
C ASP A 480 -1.42 15.05 12.37
N MET A 481 -0.23 15.26 11.79
CA MET A 481 0.25 14.49 10.64
C MET A 481 0.39 13.00 10.94
N SER A 482 0.88 12.64 12.13
CA SER A 482 0.95 11.25 12.62
C SER A 482 -0.40 10.56 12.46
N THR A 483 -1.42 11.18 13.05
CA THR A 483 -2.78 10.65 13.10
C THR A 483 -3.38 10.55 11.69
N ARG A 484 -3.08 11.49 10.79
CA ARG A 484 -3.59 11.45 9.42
C ARG A 484 -2.91 10.36 8.59
N TYR A 485 -1.59 10.20 8.68
CA TYR A 485 -0.88 9.11 8.00
C TYR A 485 -1.39 7.76 8.48
N GLU A 486 -1.55 7.55 9.78
CA GLU A 486 -2.11 6.31 10.34
C GLU A 486 -3.51 6.01 9.78
N LYS A 487 -4.40 7.00 9.73
CA LYS A 487 -5.74 6.83 9.15
C LYS A 487 -5.70 6.43 7.68
N VAL A 488 -4.81 7.03 6.89
CA VAL A 488 -4.64 6.71 5.47
C VAL A 488 -4.05 5.30 5.30
N ILE A 489 -3.01 4.96 6.06
CA ILE A 489 -2.35 3.65 6.03
C ILE A 489 -3.35 2.56 6.42
N GLN A 490 -4.03 2.71 7.56
CA GLN A 490 -5.04 1.75 8.02
C GLN A 490 -6.13 1.57 6.98
N LYS A 491 -6.64 2.67 6.40
CA LYS A 491 -7.66 2.58 5.37
C LYS A 491 -7.15 1.84 4.14
N ALA A 492 -5.93 2.12 3.68
CA ALA A 492 -5.33 1.45 2.53
C ALA A 492 -5.16 -0.06 2.76
N GLU A 493 -4.74 -0.45 3.98
CA GLU A 493 -4.63 -1.86 4.39
C GLU A 493 -6.00 -2.55 4.45
N ASP A 494 -7.01 -1.91 5.05
CA ASP A 494 -8.38 -2.43 5.14
C ASP A 494 -8.99 -2.70 3.75
N MET A 495 -8.64 -1.87 2.77
CA MET A 495 -9.09 -2.04 1.39
C MET A 495 -8.39 -3.18 0.65
N GLY A 496 -7.21 -3.60 1.12
CA GLY A 496 -6.33 -4.52 0.41
C GLY A 496 -5.55 -3.87 -0.74
N ILE A 497 -5.13 -2.61 -0.58
CA ILE A 497 -4.17 -1.98 -1.49
C ILE A 497 -2.85 -2.75 -1.46
N GLU A 498 -2.14 -2.79 -2.60
CA GLU A 498 -0.86 -3.48 -2.71
C GLU A 498 0.15 -3.00 -1.65
N SER A 499 0.79 -3.96 -0.98
CA SER A 499 1.67 -3.69 0.16
C SER A 499 2.80 -2.73 -0.18
N ALA A 500 3.35 -2.79 -1.40
CA ALA A 500 4.41 -1.88 -1.85
C ALA A 500 3.98 -0.40 -1.85
N LEU A 501 2.72 -0.11 -2.19
CA LEU A 501 2.18 1.25 -2.16
C LEU A 501 1.98 1.73 -0.72
N VAL A 502 1.46 0.86 0.14
CA VAL A 502 1.28 1.15 1.58
C VAL A 502 2.64 1.35 2.27
N ASP A 503 3.63 0.53 1.93
CA ASP A 503 4.98 0.62 2.45
C ASP A 503 5.66 1.94 2.07
N SER A 504 5.40 2.46 0.87
CA SER A 504 5.85 3.81 0.48
C SER A 504 5.31 4.88 1.42
N LEU A 505 4.05 4.81 1.84
CA LEU A 505 3.50 5.79 2.80
C LEU A 505 4.15 5.70 4.17
N LYS A 506 4.46 4.48 4.64
CA LYS A 506 5.15 4.25 5.92
C LYS A 506 6.56 4.85 5.88
N ILE A 507 7.25 4.72 4.75
CA ILE A 507 8.56 5.33 4.50
C ILE A 507 8.47 6.86 4.47
N ASP A 508 7.53 7.41 3.70
CA ASP A 508 7.30 8.87 3.61
C ASP A 508 7.04 9.48 4.99
N MET A 509 6.25 8.80 5.82
CA MET A 509 5.96 9.25 7.17
C MET A 509 7.24 9.31 8.04
N ALA A 510 8.07 8.27 8.01
CA ALA A 510 9.33 8.23 8.77
C ALA A 510 10.34 9.28 8.27
N GLU A 511 10.42 9.49 6.95
CA GLU A 511 11.22 10.54 6.34
C GLU A 511 10.78 11.94 6.80
N LEU A 512 9.47 12.19 6.84
CA LEU A 512 8.92 13.45 7.30
C LEU A 512 9.36 13.77 8.74
N TYR A 513 9.25 12.81 9.67
CA TYR A 513 9.70 13.03 11.05
C TYR A 513 11.18 13.34 11.14
N PHE A 514 12.01 12.60 10.39
CA PHE A 514 13.44 12.89 10.36
C PHE A 514 13.71 14.32 9.89
N ASN A 515 13.08 14.73 8.79
CA ASN A 515 13.28 16.05 8.20
C ASN A 515 12.77 17.18 9.11
N LEU A 516 11.64 17.00 9.80
CA LEU A 516 11.09 17.97 10.75
C LEU A 516 11.94 18.06 12.03
N GLY A 517 12.38 16.92 12.58
CA GLY A 517 13.27 16.90 13.73
C GLY A 517 14.57 17.65 13.46
N MET A 518 15.16 17.44 12.27
CA MET A 518 16.36 18.16 11.81
C MET A 518 16.13 19.68 11.76
N LYS A 519 14.94 20.12 11.32
CA LYS A 519 14.60 21.55 11.27
C LYS A 519 14.49 22.15 12.68
N PHE A 520 13.74 21.51 13.58
CA PHE A 520 13.63 21.99 14.96
C PHE A 520 14.99 22.04 15.67
N GLN A 521 15.83 21.03 15.46
CA GLN A 521 17.18 21.00 16.01
C GLN A 521 18.07 22.12 15.45
N SER A 522 17.97 22.41 14.15
CA SER A 522 18.65 23.54 13.52
C SER A 522 18.20 24.89 14.10
N LEU A 523 16.89 25.06 14.32
CA LEU A 523 16.34 26.26 14.97
C LEU A 523 16.83 26.41 16.41
N ALA A 524 16.87 25.31 17.18
CA ALA A 524 17.41 25.32 18.55
C ALA A 524 18.86 25.78 18.57
N LYS A 525 19.70 25.24 17.68
CA LYS A 525 21.09 25.67 17.54
C LYS A 525 21.20 27.14 17.15
N SER A 526 20.37 27.62 16.23
CA SER A 526 20.35 29.05 15.88
C SER A 526 19.93 29.91 17.08
N ALA A 527 18.97 29.44 17.90
CA ALA A 527 18.57 30.13 19.12
C ALA A 527 19.74 30.18 20.13
N ASP A 528 20.48 29.09 20.34
CA ASP A 528 21.70 29.07 21.18
C ASP A 528 22.73 30.09 20.71
N GLU A 529 23.03 30.14 19.41
CA GLU A 529 24.00 31.08 18.84
C GLU A 529 23.59 32.53 19.10
N THR A 530 22.30 32.80 18.95
CA THR A 530 21.69 34.10 19.13
C THR A 530 21.63 34.53 20.61
N ILE A 531 21.38 33.60 21.53
CA ILE A 531 21.50 33.79 22.99
C ILE A 531 22.96 34.06 23.39
N ASN A 532 23.91 33.30 22.87
CA ASN A 532 25.33 33.49 23.15
C ASN A 532 25.83 34.86 22.65
N ARG A 533 25.39 35.28 21.46
CA ARG A 533 25.67 36.63 20.94
C ARG A 533 25.15 37.70 21.87
N TYR A 534 23.92 37.54 22.37
CA TYR A 534 23.33 38.46 23.33
C TYR A 534 24.20 38.61 24.59
N TYR A 535 24.55 37.50 25.24
CA TYR A 535 25.36 37.53 26.46
C TYR A 535 26.73 38.17 26.22
N ALA A 536 27.35 37.89 25.06
CA ALA A 536 28.60 38.54 24.67
C ALA A 536 28.45 40.07 24.50
N ARG A 537 27.31 40.56 24.01
CA ARG A 537 27.05 42.01 23.90
C ARG A 537 26.76 42.65 25.26
N SER A 538 26.00 41.98 26.12
CA SER A 538 25.74 42.44 27.50
C SER A 538 27.06 42.58 28.28
N ALA A 539 27.93 41.56 28.24
CA ALA A 539 29.25 41.61 28.87
C ALA A 539 30.15 42.73 28.32
N ALA A 540 30.04 43.06 27.03
CA ALA A 540 30.78 44.19 26.44
C ALA A 540 30.31 45.55 27.01
N ILE A 541 29.02 45.70 27.30
CA ILE A 541 28.48 46.90 27.97
C ILE A 541 29.01 47.00 29.40
N ASP A 542 29.02 45.89 30.15
CA ASP A 542 29.58 45.86 31.50
C ASP A 542 31.06 46.28 31.50
N SER A 543 31.83 45.82 30.51
CA SER A 543 33.22 46.23 30.35
C SER A 543 33.39 47.71 30.02
N ILE A 544 32.46 48.33 29.28
CA ILE A 544 32.46 49.78 29.00
C ILE A 544 32.16 50.56 30.28
N ILE A 545 31.17 50.12 31.06
CA ILE A 545 30.82 50.72 32.34
C ILE A 545 32.02 50.68 33.29
N ALA A 546 32.69 49.53 33.39
CA ALA A 546 33.87 49.34 34.23
C ALA A 546 35.08 50.19 33.79
N ALA A 547 35.24 50.47 32.49
CA ALA A 547 36.34 51.27 31.95
C ALA A 547 36.19 52.78 32.24
N GLY A 548 34.97 53.26 32.55
CA GLY A 548 34.69 54.66 32.90
C GLY A 548 34.61 55.62 31.71
N GLY A 549 34.21 56.87 31.97
CA GLY A 549 34.08 57.95 30.99
C GLY A 549 32.63 58.34 30.64
N PRO A 550 32.41 59.35 29.77
CA PRO A 550 31.09 59.96 29.57
C PRO A 550 29.99 59.01 29.06
N LEU A 551 30.37 57.94 28.35
CA LEU A 551 29.45 56.89 27.90
C LEU A 551 29.15 55.88 29.02
N ALA A 552 30.15 55.52 29.82
CA ALA A 552 30.00 54.65 30.98
C ALA A 552 29.04 55.26 32.01
N ASP A 553 29.18 56.56 32.31
CA ASP A 553 28.31 57.27 33.25
C ASP A 553 26.85 57.28 32.78
N LYS A 554 26.62 57.46 31.47
CA LYS A 554 25.28 57.41 30.86
C LYS A 554 24.67 56.02 30.91
N LEU A 555 25.46 54.97 30.67
CA LEU A 555 25.00 53.57 30.71
C LEU A 555 24.74 53.10 32.15
N ALA A 556 25.57 53.53 33.11
CA ALA A 556 25.39 53.24 34.53
C ALA A 556 24.17 53.96 35.12
N GLN A 557 23.96 55.25 34.80
CA GLN A 557 22.73 55.97 35.19
C GLN A 557 21.45 55.38 34.58
N ALA A 558 21.60 54.61 33.51
CA ALA A 558 20.51 53.95 32.80
C ALA A 558 20.14 52.57 33.34
N ASP A 559 20.89 52.03 34.31
CA ASP A 559 20.82 50.62 34.70
C ASP A 559 20.79 49.68 33.48
N ALA A 560 21.57 50.01 32.44
CA ALA A 560 21.50 49.33 31.14
C ALA A 560 21.73 47.82 31.25
N THR A 561 22.62 47.38 32.13
CA THR A 561 22.89 45.97 32.45
C THR A 561 21.66 45.27 33.04
N THR A 562 20.92 45.92 33.94
CA THR A 562 19.71 45.36 34.56
C THR A 562 18.58 45.24 33.53
N VAL A 563 18.35 46.29 32.75
CA VAL A 563 17.34 46.30 31.68
C VAL A 563 17.61 45.20 30.66
N LEU A 564 18.87 44.96 30.32
CA LEU A 564 19.27 43.87 29.43
C LEU A 564 19.10 42.50 30.11
N ASN A 565 19.58 42.30 31.34
CA ASN A 565 19.43 41.02 32.03
C ASN A 565 17.95 40.62 32.21
N ASP A 566 17.07 41.55 32.52
CA ASP A 566 15.61 41.29 32.65
C ASP A 566 14.98 40.79 31.34
N MET A 567 15.59 41.09 30.18
CA MET A 567 15.11 40.66 28.87
C MET A 567 15.50 39.23 28.50
N THR A 568 16.52 38.65 29.13
CA THR A 568 17.01 37.30 28.79
C THR A 568 16.60 36.23 29.77
N THR A 569 16.36 36.57 31.03
CA THR A 569 16.24 35.56 32.09
C THR A 569 15.01 34.64 32.03
N GLN A 570 14.07 34.82 31.09
CA GLN A 570 12.87 33.95 31.01
C GLN A 570 12.45 33.56 29.58
N GLY A 571 12.41 34.47 28.60
CA GLY A 571 11.77 34.17 27.30
C GLY A 571 12.56 33.32 26.30
N TRP A 572 13.87 33.54 26.17
CA TRP A 572 14.68 32.87 25.13
C TRP A 572 15.19 31.49 25.54
N ASP A 573 15.56 31.32 26.80
CA ASP A 573 15.94 30.01 27.33
C ASP A 573 14.75 29.05 27.27
N GLU A 574 13.55 29.53 27.58
CA GLU A 574 12.30 28.77 27.41
C GLU A 574 12.04 28.45 25.94
N LEU A 575 12.20 29.41 25.02
CA LEU A 575 12.00 29.18 23.59
C LEU A 575 12.98 28.14 23.01
N ASN A 576 14.26 28.22 23.39
CA ASN A 576 15.29 27.28 23.00
C ASN A 576 15.01 25.88 23.59
N PHE A 577 14.62 25.81 24.86
CA PHE A 577 14.17 24.58 25.49
C PHE A 577 12.97 23.96 24.73
N ASN A 578 11.98 24.77 24.34
CA ASN A 578 10.82 24.33 23.58
C ASN A 578 11.21 23.80 22.19
N LEU A 579 12.17 24.42 21.50
CA LEU A 579 12.67 23.92 20.21
C LEU A 579 13.43 22.60 20.33
N ARG A 580 14.27 22.45 21.37
CA ARG A 580 14.98 21.20 21.65
C ARG A 580 14.00 20.08 21.97
N ASN A 581 12.98 20.37 22.77
CA ASN A 581 11.90 19.44 23.07
C ASN A 581 11.08 19.09 21.84
N ALA A 582 10.76 20.07 20.99
CA ALA A 582 10.05 19.82 19.73
C ALA A 582 10.86 18.88 18.81
N ALA A 583 12.17 19.07 18.72
CA ALA A 583 13.07 18.18 17.97
C ALA A 583 13.07 16.76 18.57
N LEU A 584 13.26 16.66 19.89
CA LEU A 584 13.25 15.39 20.61
C LEU A 584 11.93 14.65 20.42
N GLU A 585 10.80 15.31 20.69
CA GLU A 585 9.47 14.73 20.55
C GLU A 585 9.18 14.28 19.11
N THR A 586 9.58 15.07 18.11
CA THR A 586 9.42 14.71 16.70
C THR A 586 10.20 13.44 16.36
N TYR A 587 11.45 13.33 16.83
CA TYR A 587 12.26 12.14 16.61
C TYR A 587 11.74 10.93 17.39
N GLU A 588 11.31 11.10 18.64
CA GLU A 588 10.74 10.03 19.46
C GLU A 588 9.45 9.50 18.85
N ALA A 589 8.54 10.40 18.43
CA ALA A 589 7.31 10.04 17.73
C ALA A 589 7.62 9.25 16.46
N GLY A 590 8.58 9.72 15.65
CA GLY A 590 9.03 9.01 14.45
C GLY A 590 9.64 7.63 14.76
N TYR A 591 10.50 7.55 15.77
CA TYR A 591 11.16 6.30 16.17
C TYR A 591 10.19 5.28 16.76
N GLY A 592 9.13 5.73 17.43
CA GLY A 592 8.10 4.87 18.03
C GLY A 592 7.39 3.96 17.01
N TYR A 593 7.37 4.35 15.72
CA TYR A 593 6.81 3.52 14.66
C TYR A 593 7.72 2.38 14.20
N LYS A 594 8.97 2.29 14.67
CA LYS A 594 9.94 1.28 14.22
C LYS A 594 9.41 -0.16 14.33
N ASP A 595 8.73 -0.46 15.43
CA ASP A 595 8.22 -1.80 15.70
C ASP A 595 6.88 -2.07 14.98
N ILE A 596 6.15 -1.00 14.62
CA ILE A 596 4.87 -1.07 13.91
C ILE A 596 5.10 -1.17 12.39
N TYR A 597 6.03 -0.38 11.85
CA TYR A 597 6.30 -0.23 10.42
C TYR A 597 7.77 -0.47 10.07
N PRO A 598 8.32 -1.69 10.27
CA PRO A 598 9.76 -1.96 10.14
C PRO A 598 10.35 -1.67 8.74
N VAL A 599 9.51 -1.52 7.72
CA VAL A 599 9.92 -1.22 6.33
C VAL A 599 10.74 0.06 6.20
N ALA A 600 10.57 1.04 7.10
CA ALA A 600 11.32 2.30 7.10
C ALA A 600 12.60 2.27 7.96
N THR A 601 13.18 1.09 8.21
CA THR A 601 14.38 0.89 9.07
C THR A 601 15.51 1.88 8.80
N THR A 602 15.79 2.20 7.53
CA THR A 602 16.82 3.18 7.16
C THR A 602 16.59 4.55 7.81
N TRP A 603 15.34 5.02 7.82
CA TRP A 603 14.98 6.30 8.45
C TRP A 603 14.99 6.20 9.97
N TYR A 604 14.52 5.09 10.55
CA TYR A 604 14.61 4.90 12.00
C TYR A 604 16.05 4.86 12.51
N ASN A 605 16.99 4.33 11.74
CA ASN A 605 18.41 4.37 12.09
C ASN A 605 18.97 5.80 12.05
N LYS A 606 18.56 6.62 11.09
CA LYS A 606 18.92 8.05 11.03
C LYS A 606 18.33 8.81 12.22
N ILE A 607 17.04 8.62 12.50
CA ILE A 607 16.36 9.20 13.66
C ILE A 607 17.06 8.78 14.95
N ARG A 608 17.41 7.48 15.09
CA ARG A 608 18.12 6.97 16.26
C ARG A 608 19.47 7.65 16.46
N THR A 609 20.19 7.91 15.38
CA THR A 609 21.48 8.61 15.44
C THR A 609 21.29 10.02 16.02
N GLN A 610 20.27 10.75 15.56
CA GLN A 610 19.94 12.08 16.08
C GLN A 610 19.47 12.06 17.53
N LEU A 611 18.67 11.07 17.93
CA LEU A 611 18.29 10.88 19.34
C LEU A 611 19.50 10.65 20.25
N THR A 612 20.48 9.85 19.80
CA THR A 612 21.73 9.65 20.54
C THR A 612 22.56 10.92 20.64
N GLU A 613 22.56 11.78 19.62
CA GLU A 613 23.24 13.09 19.69
C GLU A 613 22.57 14.05 20.68
N ILE A 614 21.23 14.01 20.79
CA ILE A 614 20.45 14.87 21.70
C ILE A 614 20.57 14.40 23.15
N ASP A 615 20.34 13.11 23.41
CA ASP A 615 20.43 12.53 24.76
C ASP A 615 21.13 11.15 24.71
N PRO A 616 22.46 11.11 24.82
CA PRO A 616 23.22 9.86 24.85
C PRO A 616 22.93 8.97 26.05
N GLN A 617 22.36 9.50 27.15
CA GLN A 617 22.07 8.73 28.35
C GLN A 617 20.79 7.92 28.18
N LEU A 618 19.73 8.58 27.68
CA LEU A 618 18.46 7.94 27.38
C LEU A 618 18.53 7.07 26.12
N TYR A 619 19.31 7.53 25.13
CA TYR A 619 19.48 6.86 23.84
C TYR A 619 20.95 6.46 23.60
N PRO A 620 21.46 5.45 24.32
CA PRO A 620 22.85 5.04 24.18
C PRO A 620 23.15 4.54 22.76
N PRO A 621 24.41 4.70 22.30
CA PRO A 621 24.83 4.24 20.99
C PRO A 621 24.67 2.71 20.87
N PRO A 622 24.32 2.19 19.68
CA PRO A 622 24.23 0.75 19.43
C PRO A 622 25.52 0.03 19.83
N SER A 623 25.43 -1.12 20.50
CA SER A 623 26.58 -1.88 20.99
C SER A 623 26.56 -3.33 20.50
N GLU A 624 27.74 -3.90 20.23
CA GLU A 624 27.95 -5.32 20.02
C GLU A 624 28.23 -6.02 21.35
N GLU A 625 27.62 -7.20 21.54
CA GLU A 625 27.77 -7.98 22.77
C GLU A 625 28.81 -9.09 22.60
N TYR A 626 29.82 -9.08 23.47
CA TYR A 626 30.88 -10.09 23.47
C TYR A 626 30.91 -10.86 24.78
N ARG A 627 30.76 -12.18 24.72
CA ARG A 627 30.93 -13.02 25.91
C ARG A 627 32.42 -13.19 26.22
N PHE A 628 32.80 -12.90 27.45
CA PHE A 628 34.13 -13.18 27.95
C PHE A 628 34.09 -14.20 29.09
N GLU A 629 35.13 -15.03 29.14
CA GLU A 629 35.35 -16.06 30.14
C GLU A 629 36.82 -16.00 30.56
N LEU A 630 37.05 -15.99 31.87
CA LEU A 630 38.36 -16.02 32.50
C LEU A 630 38.42 -17.19 33.46
N THR A 631 39.11 -18.25 33.06
CA THR A 631 39.27 -19.47 33.86
C THR A 631 40.65 -19.56 34.51
N SER A 632 40.71 -20.28 35.64
CA SER A 632 41.96 -20.77 36.23
C SER A 632 42.66 -21.75 35.29
N ASP A 633 43.93 -21.51 35.00
CA ASP A 633 44.76 -22.29 34.07
C ASP A 633 46.25 -22.04 34.34
N ALA A 634 47.13 -22.61 33.52
CA ALA A 634 48.59 -22.50 33.69
C ALA A 634 49.15 -21.08 33.49
N SER A 635 48.36 -20.12 33.00
CA SER A 635 48.78 -18.73 32.81
C SER A 635 48.61 -17.86 34.07
N TRP A 636 47.97 -18.39 35.12
CA TRP A 636 47.87 -17.69 36.40
C TRP A 636 49.25 -17.58 37.06
N MET A 637 49.43 -16.49 37.81
CA MET A 637 50.65 -16.26 38.58
C MET A 637 50.35 -16.42 40.06
N ALA A 638 51.30 -16.98 40.80
CA ALA A 638 51.23 -17.18 42.24
C ALA A 638 52.46 -16.64 42.96
N SER A 639 52.27 -16.17 44.18
CA SER A 639 53.34 -15.86 45.13
C SER A 639 52.92 -16.24 46.54
N THR A 640 53.88 -16.56 47.41
CA THR A 640 53.67 -16.73 48.87
C THR A 640 54.22 -15.56 49.68
N ALA A 641 54.88 -14.60 49.03
CA ALA A 641 55.50 -13.44 49.67
C ALA A 641 55.53 -12.25 48.70
N PRO A 642 54.36 -11.70 48.30
CA PRO A 642 54.30 -10.61 47.33
C PRO A 642 54.90 -9.33 47.92
N SER A 643 55.69 -8.59 47.14
CA SER A 643 56.19 -7.28 47.57
C SER A 643 55.11 -6.21 47.42
N GLY A 644 54.46 -5.83 48.53
CA GLY A 644 53.44 -4.77 48.57
C GLY A 644 52.11 -5.16 47.92
N ASN A 645 51.24 -4.17 47.66
CA ASN A 645 49.88 -4.38 47.12
C ASN A 645 49.76 -4.10 45.61
N ALA A 646 50.86 -3.73 44.92
CA ALA A 646 50.82 -3.39 43.50
C ALA A 646 50.34 -4.56 42.61
N TRP A 647 50.46 -5.80 43.09
CA TRP A 647 50.00 -7.00 42.39
C TRP A 647 48.47 -7.09 42.22
N THR A 648 47.68 -6.27 42.91
CA THR A 648 46.23 -6.22 42.72
C THR A 648 45.81 -5.24 41.63
N MET A 649 46.76 -4.50 41.06
CA MET A 649 46.55 -3.44 40.05
C MET A 649 47.14 -3.85 38.70
N GLY A 650 46.63 -3.24 37.62
CA GLY A 650 47.18 -3.42 36.28
C GLY A 650 48.58 -2.80 36.14
N GLY A 651 49.40 -3.32 35.22
CA GLY A 651 50.75 -2.80 34.96
C GLY A 651 51.82 -3.30 35.95
N PHE A 652 51.47 -4.31 36.75
CA PHE A 652 52.39 -5.00 37.64
C PHE A 652 53.52 -5.72 36.86
N SER A 653 54.76 -5.44 37.25
CA SER A 653 55.93 -6.18 36.75
C SER A 653 56.28 -7.30 37.73
N PRO A 654 56.27 -8.58 37.29
CA PRO A 654 56.55 -9.70 38.18
C PRO A 654 57.97 -9.62 38.75
N ASP A 655 58.07 -9.56 40.08
CA ASP A 655 59.32 -9.78 40.80
C ASP A 655 59.65 -11.30 40.89
N PRO A 656 60.86 -11.71 41.32
CA PRO A 656 61.24 -13.12 41.41
C PRO A 656 60.38 -13.98 42.34
N ALA A 657 59.56 -13.38 43.22
CA ALA A 657 58.64 -14.07 44.11
C ALA A 657 57.34 -14.50 43.40
N TRP A 658 57.08 -14.03 42.18
CA TRP A 658 55.93 -14.45 41.37
C TRP A 658 56.34 -15.53 40.37
N LYS A 659 55.70 -16.68 40.45
CA LYS A 659 55.92 -17.83 39.55
C LYS A 659 54.60 -18.24 38.91
N ALA A 660 54.67 -18.92 37.76
CA ALA A 660 53.49 -19.56 37.20
C ALA A 660 52.88 -20.55 38.20
N VAL A 661 51.55 -20.62 38.25
CA VAL A 661 50.85 -21.61 39.07
C VAL A 661 51.21 -23.03 38.63
N THR A 662 51.13 -23.98 39.56
CA THR A 662 51.12 -25.40 39.23
C THR A 662 49.68 -25.88 39.09
N ILE A 663 49.41 -26.72 38.09
CA ILE A 663 48.11 -27.37 37.95
C ILE A 663 47.99 -28.45 39.04
N GLY A 664 46.99 -28.30 39.91
CA GLY A 664 46.71 -29.22 41.00
C GLY A 664 45.98 -30.49 40.53
N THR A 665 45.82 -31.46 41.42
CA THR A 665 45.26 -32.79 41.10
C THR A 665 44.04 -33.23 41.92
N TYR A 666 43.48 -32.44 42.87
CA TYR A 666 42.32 -32.90 43.68
C TYR A 666 41.56 -31.79 44.44
N PRO A 667 40.26 -31.95 44.85
CA PRO A 667 39.28 -33.02 44.59
C PRO A 667 38.16 -32.63 43.61
N VAL A 668 37.54 -33.60 42.94
CA VAL A 668 36.35 -33.48 42.07
C VAL A 668 36.68 -33.12 40.61
N PHE A 669 36.14 -33.91 39.68
CA PHE A 669 36.09 -33.54 38.27
C PHE A 669 35.30 -32.23 38.17
N VAL A 670 35.90 -31.15 37.69
CA VAL A 670 35.27 -29.81 37.54
C VAL A 670 33.86 -29.90 36.92
N GLY A 671 33.68 -30.85 35.99
CA GLY A 671 32.40 -31.20 35.36
C GLY A 671 31.25 -31.60 36.31
N THR A 672 31.55 -31.93 37.56
CA THR A 672 30.57 -32.38 38.58
C THR A 672 30.29 -31.34 39.66
N LEU A 673 30.99 -30.21 39.65
CA LEU A 673 30.75 -29.09 40.56
C LEU A 673 29.63 -28.18 40.01
N GLU A 674 28.65 -27.85 40.85
CA GLU A 674 27.53 -26.97 40.48
C GLU A 674 28.05 -25.59 40.06
N GLY A 675 27.57 -25.08 38.92
CA GLY A 675 28.05 -23.82 38.32
C GLY A 675 29.38 -23.92 37.54
N LEU A 676 30.15 -25.00 37.70
CA LEU A 676 31.40 -25.24 36.97
C LEU A 676 31.34 -26.43 36.00
N SER A 677 30.19 -27.10 35.88
CA SER A 677 30.03 -28.33 35.07
C SER A 677 30.38 -28.18 33.58
N LYS A 678 30.28 -26.97 33.04
CA LYS A 678 30.66 -26.61 31.67
C LYS A 678 31.92 -25.74 31.60
N SER A 679 32.58 -25.52 32.73
CA SER A 679 33.79 -24.69 32.84
C SER A 679 35.01 -25.44 32.31
N ARG A 680 35.95 -24.70 31.73
CA ARG A 680 37.27 -25.20 31.35
C ARG A 680 38.34 -24.92 32.41
N ALA A 681 37.93 -24.40 33.56
CA ALA A 681 38.84 -24.04 34.63
C ALA A 681 39.59 -25.27 35.17
N LEU A 682 40.89 -25.11 35.36
CA LEU A 682 41.78 -26.09 35.96
C LEU A 682 42.04 -25.72 37.42
N PRO A 683 42.16 -26.70 38.33
CA PRO A 683 42.61 -26.44 39.68
C PRO A 683 44.04 -25.87 39.66
N VAL A 684 44.24 -24.71 40.27
CA VAL A 684 45.54 -24.04 40.35
C VAL A 684 45.98 -23.88 41.81
N TRP A 685 47.29 -23.93 42.04
CA TRP A 685 47.93 -23.71 43.34
C TRP A 685 49.30 -23.04 43.16
N GLY A 686 49.75 -22.29 44.17
CA GLY A 686 51.06 -21.63 44.19
C GLY A 686 52.10 -22.45 44.94
N GLN A 687 53.33 -22.56 44.43
CA GLN A 687 54.40 -23.30 45.12
C GLN A 687 54.69 -22.68 46.50
N GLY A 688 54.41 -23.44 47.57
CA GLY A 688 54.82 -23.12 48.94
C GLY A 688 56.31 -23.39 49.17
N PRO A 689 56.89 -22.88 50.27
CA PRO A 689 58.24 -23.28 50.69
C PRO A 689 58.28 -24.81 50.91
N ASP A 690 59.37 -25.44 50.45
CA ASP A 690 59.59 -26.89 50.54
C ASP A 690 59.28 -27.42 51.96
N VAL A 691 58.48 -28.48 52.05
CA VAL A 691 57.95 -29.06 53.31
C VAL A 691 59.02 -29.76 54.16
N THR A 692 60.31 -29.59 53.85
CA THR A 692 61.40 -30.28 54.54
C THR A 692 61.79 -29.67 55.90
N THR A 693 61.30 -28.49 56.27
CA THR A 693 61.76 -27.77 57.49
C THR A 693 60.79 -27.75 58.69
N GLY A 694 59.72 -28.54 58.69
CA GLY A 694 59.04 -28.92 59.94
C GLY A 694 58.35 -27.82 60.76
N THR A 695 57.94 -26.70 60.17
CA THR A 695 57.07 -25.71 60.82
C THR A 695 55.74 -25.58 60.07
N GLY A 696 54.70 -26.25 60.56
CA GLY A 696 53.33 -26.19 60.03
C GLY A 696 52.64 -24.87 60.39
N GLY A 697 52.91 -23.81 59.62
CA GLY A 697 52.20 -22.53 59.68
C GLY A 697 51.29 -22.33 58.47
N ASP A 698 50.11 -21.75 58.70
CA ASP A 698 49.17 -21.31 57.65
C ASP A 698 49.86 -20.35 56.68
N THR A 699 50.17 -20.80 55.47
CA THR A 699 50.83 -19.97 54.46
C THR A 699 49.78 -19.38 53.53
N LEU A 700 49.79 -18.06 53.33
CA LEU A 700 48.91 -17.41 52.34
C LEU A 700 49.51 -17.54 50.95
N VAL A 701 48.66 -17.90 49.98
CA VAL A 701 48.98 -17.94 48.55
C VAL A 701 48.20 -16.85 47.84
N TYR A 702 48.92 -16.03 47.09
CA TYR A 702 48.39 -14.90 46.33
C TYR A 702 48.35 -15.31 44.86
N LEU A 703 47.16 -15.33 44.27
CA LEU A 703 46.92 -15.69 42.88
C LEU A 703 46.47 -14.45 42.10
N ARG A 704 46.94 -14.29 40.86
CA ARG A 704 46.46 -13.22 39.97
C ARG A 704 46.37 -13.64 38.51
N LYS A 705 45.45 -13.00 37.78
CA LYS A 705 45.41 -12.97 36.32
C LYS A 705 44.87 -11.65 35.80
N GLU A 706 45.45 -11.18 34.70
CA GLU A 706 44.97 -10.00 33.98
C GLU A 706 44.02 -10.42 32.85
N PHE A 707 43.07 -9.57 32.49
CA PHE A 707 42.17 -9.75 31.34
C PHE A 707 41.68 -8.40 30.81
N MET A 708 41.24 -8.36 29.55
CA MET A 708 40.76 -7.13 28.90
C MET A 708 39.24 -7.07 28.82
N VAL A 709 38.71 -5.86 28.98
CA VAL A 709 37.33 -5.46 28.67
C VAL A 709 37.40 -4.17 27.83
N PHE A 710 36.64 -4.08 26.74
CA PHE A 710 36.69 -2.96 25.79
C PHE A 710 35.48 -2.04 25.89
N GLY A 711 34.37 -2.54 26.42
CA GLY A 711 33.10 -1.85 26.55
C GLY A 711 32.61 -1.81 27.99
N SER A 712 31.29 -1.79 28.17
CA SER A 712 30.68 -1.79 29.49
C SER A 712 30.35 -3.24 29.88
N PRO A 713 31.07 -3.85 30.84
CA PRO A 713 30.82 -5.22 31.25
C PRO A 713 29.51 -5.30 32.04
N ASP A 714 28.69 -6.31 31.71
CA ASP A 714 27.38 -6.56 32.26
C ASP A 714 27.21 -8.07 32.54
N SER A 715 26.29 -8.41 33.43
CA SER A 715 25.99 -9.80 33.84
C SER A 715 27.26 -10.59 34.24
N VAL A 716 28.18 -9.92 34.92
CA VAL A 716 29.46 -10.52 35.31
C VAL A 716 29.28 -11.35 36.57
N SER A 717 29.73 -12.59 36.54
CA SER A 717 29.71 -13.50 37.68
C SER A 717 31.05 -14.22 37.83
N ALA A 718 31.44 -14.50 39.07
CA ALA A 718 32.59 -15.33 39.40
C ALA A 718 32.14 -16.54 40.19
N VAL A 719 32.54 -17.73 39.77
CA VAL A 719 32.34 -19.00 40.47
C VAL A 719 33.69 -19.49 40.97
N ILE A 720 33.82 -19.68 42.28
CA ILE A 720 35.09 -20.02 42.92
C ILE A 720 34.91 -21.25 43.81
N ALA A 721 35.69 -22.30 43.55
CA ALA A 721 35.81 -23.45 44.44
C ALA A 721 37.23 -23.45 45.03
N SER A 722 37.36 -23.59 46.34
CA SER A 722 38.66 -23.54 47.03
C SER A 722 38.70 -24.57 48.14
N THR A 723 39.91 -25.07 48.43
CA THR A 723 40.16 -25.99 49.57
C THR A 723 40.48 -25.25 50.86
N GLY A 724 40.74 -23.93 50.80
CA GLY A 724 40.98 -23.08 51.95
C GLY A 724 40.23 -21.75 51.87
N SER A 725 40.13 -21.05 53.00
CA SER A 725 39.52 -19.72 53.07
C SER A 725 40.17 -18.76 52.08
N PHE A 726 39.38 -17.88 51.45
CA PHE A 726 39.90 -16.96 50.45
C PHE A 726 39.29 -15.56 50.50
N GLU A 727 40.04 -14.59 49.98
CA GLU A 727 39.61 -13.22 49.69
C GLU A 727 39.70 -12.98 48.17
N LEU A 728 38.60 -12.52 47.57
CA LEU A 728 38.50 -12.18 46.15
C LEU A 728 38.70 -10.68 45.96
N LEU A 729 39.60 -10.31 45.06
CA LEU A 729 39.88 -8.93 44.68
C LEU A 729 39.65 -8.70 43.19
N VAL A 730 39.08 -7.54 42.86
CA VAL A 730 38.95 -7.05 41.48
C VAL A 730 39.53 -5.65 41.44
N ASN A 731 40.57 -5.43 40.63
CA ASN A 731 41.26 -4.14 40.49
C ASN A 731 41.63 -3.47 41.84
N GLY A 732 42.16 -4.25 42.78
CA GLY A 732 42.56 -3.77 44.11
C GLY A 732 41.45 -3.66 45.15
N LEU A 733 40.19 -3.83 44.76
CA LEU A 733 39.05 -3.80 45.68
C LEU A 733 38.73 -5.22 46.18
N SER A 734 38.68 -5.41 47.49
CA SER A 734 38.17 -6.65 48.11
C SER A 734 36.66 -6.76 47.90
N VAL A 735 36.23 -7.74 47.10
CA VAL A 735 34.82 -7.96 46.74
C VAL A 735 34.16 -8.99 47.67
N ALA A 736 34.90 -9.99 48.15
CA ALA A 736 34.39 -11.01 49.05
C ALA A 736 35.47 -11.64 49.93
N LYS A 737 35.10 -12.08 51.15
CA LYS A 737 35.93 -12.88 52.05
C LYS A 737 35.15 -14.11 52.52
N VAL A 738 35.70 -15.30 52.30
CA VAL A 738 35.07 -16.59 52.64
C VAL A 738 35.95 -17.31 53.65
N ALA A 739 35.46 -17.42 54.89
CA ALA A 739 36.23 -17.95 56.03
C ALA A 739 36.13 -19.48 56.17
N GLN A 740 35.00 -20.09 55.78
CA GLN A 740 34.79 -21.54 55.76
C GLN A 740 34.44 -21.98 54.35
N VAL A 741 35.12 -22.98 53.83
CA VAL A 741 34.94 -23.43 52.45
C VAL A 741 34.66 -24.92 52.43
N ASP A 742 33.56 -25.30 51.78
CA ASP A 742 33.27 -26.67 51.37
C ASP A 742 33.78 -26.84 49.92
N PRO A 743 34.85 -27.62 49.69
CA PRO A 743 35.44 -27.78 48.36
C PRO A 743 34.46 -28.37 47.32
N GLN A 744 33.37 -29.00 47.76
CA GLN A 744 32.34 -29.56 46.87
C GLN A 744 31.23 -28.55 46.52
N LYS A 745 31.22 -27.36 47.14
CA LYS A 745 30.21 -26.33 46.92
C LYS A 745 30.86 -25.01 46.50
N PRO A 746 30.98 -24.76 45.19
CA PRO A 746 31.51 -23.49 44.68
C PRO A 746 30.69 -22.29 45.16
N GLN A 747 31.36 -21.17 45.37
CA GLN A 747 30.76 -19.89 45.76
C GLN A 747 30.56 -19.03 44.52
N VAL A 748 29.37 -18.43 44.38
CA VAL A 748 29.00 -17.59 43.24
C VAL A 748 28.92 -16.12 43.68
N PHE A 749 29.59 -15.24 42.94
CA PHE A 749 29.65 -13.80 43.21
C PHE A 749 29.15 -13.03 41.99
N ASN A 750 28.32 -12.01 42.21
CA ASN A 750 27.91 -11.08 41.16
C ASN A 750 28.87 -9.88 41.13
N LEU A 751 29.54 -9.69 40.00
CA LEU A 751 30.56 -8.65 39.79
C LEU A 751 30.09 -7.53 38.86
N THR A 752 28.79 -7.46 38.54
CA THR A 752 28.19 -6.49 37.57
C THR A 752 28.26 -5.02 38.02
N ARG A 753 28.73 -4.73 39.24
CA ARG A 753 28.99 -3.34 39.68
C ARG A 753 30.24 -2.80 38.95
N GLN A 754 30.43 -1.48 38.84
CA GLN A 754 31.55 -0.80 38.14
C GLN A 754 32.96 -1.09 38.74
N LEU A 755 33.28 -2.37 38.94
CA LEU A 755 34.55 -2.89 39.42
C LEU A 755 35.54 -3.07 38.27
N MET A 756 35.03 -3.15 37.04
CA MET A 756 35.82 -3.38 35.82
C MET A 756 35.79 -2.13 34.93
N ALA A 757 36.96 -1.72 34.44
CA ALA A 757 37.13 -0.59 33.55
C ALA A 757 37.21 -1.04 32.08
N LYS A 758 36.95 -0.11 31.15
CA LYS A 758 37.19 -0.23 29.68
C LYS A 758 38.69 -0.29 29.37
N SER A 759 39.40 -1.24 29.97
CA SER A 759 40.84 -1.39 29.90
C SER A 759 41.25 -2.78 30.39
N LYS A 760 42.54 -2.93 30.72
CA LYS A 760 43.09 -4.06 31.44
C LYS A 760 42.56 -4.09 32.87
N ASN A 761 42.05 -5.25 33.26
CA ASN A 761 41.51 -5.55 34.58
C ASN A 761 42.31 -6.70 35.23
N VAL A 762 42.29 -6.77 36.56
CA VAL A 762 42.98 -7.78 37.35
C VAL A 762 42.00 -8.49 38.28
N ILE A 763 42.03 -9.82 38.27
CA ILE A 763 41.42 -10.66 39.30
C ILE A 763 42.53 -11.18 40.21
N GLY A 764 42.39 -10.94 41.50
CA GLY A 764 43.30 -11.38 42.55
C GLY A 764 42.58 -12.27 43.56
N LEU A 765 43.30 -13.25 44.12
CA LEU A 765 42.81 -14.14 45.17
C LEU A 765 43.89 -14.31 46.23
N ILE A 766 43.50 -14.18 47.50
CA ILE A 766 44.36 -14.52 48.65
C ILE A 766 43.76 -15.78 49.26
N VAL A 767 44.47 -16.90 49.21
CA VAL A 767 43.98 -18.21 49.65
C VAL A 767 44.84 -18.71 50.81
N ARG A 768 44.21 -19.26 51.85
CA ARG A 768 44.91 -19.85 53.00
C ARG A 768 45.28 -21.33 52.72
N GLY A 769 46.56 -21.64 52.82
CA GLY A 769 47.18 -22.95 52.58
C GLY A 769 47.41 -23.79 53.85
N ALA A 770 47.05 -25.07 53.86
CA ALA A 770 47.49 -26.04 54.88
C ALA A 770 48.76 -26.77 54.40
N SER A 771 49.79 -26.83 55.25
CA SER A 771 51.16 -27.28 54.87
C SER A 771 51.31 -28.74 54.38
N ALA A 772 50.24 -29.55 54.39
CA ALA A 772 50.33 -31.00 54.16
C ALA A 772 49.70 -31.51 52.84
N GLN A 773 48.95 -30.70 52.08
CA GLN A 773 48.44 -31.06 50.74
C GLN A 773 48.38 -29.80 49.85
N PRO A 774 48.56 -29.90 48.52
CA PRO A 774 48.47 -28.72 47.66
C PRO A 774 47.03 -28.21 47.61
N ASN A 775 46.72 -27.15 48.36
CA ASN A 775 45.40 -26.55 48.38
C ASN A 775 45.03 -26.00 46.99
N SER A 776 44.13 -26.64 46.25
CA SER A 776 43.72 -26.14 44.93
C SER A 776 42.58 -25.12 45.00
N THR A 777 42.64 -24.13 44.10
CA THR A 777 41.56 -23.18 43.84
C THR A 777 41.16 -23.22 42.37
N ILE A 778 39.86 -23.16 42.09
CA ILE A 778 39.27 -23.04 40.76
C ILE A 778 38.57 -21.71 40.68
N VAL A 779 38.78 -20.97 39.59
CA VAL A 779 38.18 -19.67 39.33
C VAL A 779 37.59 -19.67 37.94
N ASP A 780 36.32 -19.31 37.81
CA ASP A 780 35.65 -19.10 36.54
C ASP A 780 34.87 -17.79 36.58
N VAL A 781 35.29 -16.81 35.79
CA VAL A 781 34.61 -15.51 35.69
C VAL A 781 34.05 -15.34 34.30
N LYS A 782 32.74 -15.07 34.22
CA LYS A 782 31.98 -14.94 32.97
C LYS A 782 31.22 -13.62 32.95
N GLY A 783 31.13 -13.00 31.79
CA GLY A 783 30.35 -11.78 31.60
C GLY A 783 30.09 -11.45 30.13
N VAL A 784 29.31 -10.40 29.91
CA VAL A 784 29.04 -9.81 28.59
C VAL A 784 29.68 -8.44 28.54
N ASP A 785 30.64 -8.24 27.65
CA ASP A 785 31.21 -6.95 27.34
C ASP A 785 30.39 -6.27 26.23
N ARG A 786 29.72 -5.16 26.55
CA ARG A 786 28.91 -4.39 25.60
C ARG A 786 29.75 -3.27 24.98
N VAL A 787 30.17 -3.44 23.73
CA VAL A 787 31.11 -2.53 23.06
C VAL A 787 30.37 -1.69 22.03
N PRO A 788 30.38 -0.34 22.11
CA PRO A 788 29.72 0.52 21.13
C PRO A 788 30.22 0.24 19.70
N GLN A 789 29.31 0.17 18.73
CA GLN A 789 29.66 -0.03 17.31
C GLN A 789 30.54 1.11 16.76
N ALA A 790 30.41 2.31 17.33
CA ALA A 790 31.22 3.47 17.00
C ALA A 790 32.61 3.47 17.65
N ALA A 791 33.00 2.42 18.39
CA ALA A 791 34.33 2.36 18.98
C ALA A 791 35.41 2.33 17.89
N GLU A 792 36.39 3.25 17.96
CA GLU A 792 37.47 3.40 16.97
C GLU A 792 38.21 2.07 16.69
N ASN A 793 38.25 1.18 17.68
CA ASN A 793 38.95 -0.11 17.61
C ASN A 793 38.02 -1.32 17.43
N ILE A 794 36.75 -1.15 17.01
CA ILE A 794 35.76 -2.25 16.98
C ILE A 794 36.23 -3.49 16.20
N ASN A 795 36.99 -3.31 15.11
CA ASN A 795 37.53 -4.44 14.34
C ASN A 795 38.61 -5.22 15.12
N ALA A 796 39.45 -4.54 15.90
CA ALA A 796 40.42 -5.18 16.79
C ALA A 796 39.71 -5.90 17.94
N VAL A 797 38.61 -5.35 18.44
CA VAL A 797 37.76 -5.98 19.46
C VAL A 797 37.09 -7.25 18.93
N ARG A 798 36.50 -7.20 17.72
CA ARG A 798 35.95 -8.38 17.02
C ARG A 798 37.00 -9.47 16.90
N GLN A 799 38.21 -9.11 16.47
CA GLN A 799 39.32 -10.06 16.33
C GLN A 799 39.72 -10.65 17.68
N TYR A 800 39.88 -9.82 18.72
CA TYR A 800 40.23 -10.27 20.07
C TYR A 800 39.21 -11.28 20.63
N TYR A 801 37.91 -10.98 20.52
CA TYR A 801 36.88 -11.87 21.05
C TYR A 801 36.64 -13.11 20.18
N SER A 802 36.97 -13.07 18.88
CA SER A 802 36.93 -14.25 18.01
C SER A 802 37.93 -15.35 18.40
N LEU A 803 39.00 -14.99 19.11
CA LEU A 803 40.01 -15.93 19.57
C LEU A 803 39.54 -16.65 20.86
N PRO A 804 39.87 -17.96 21.02
CA PRO A 804 39.70 -18.65 22.30
C PRO A 804 40.43 -17.91 23.43
N PRO A 805 39.93 -17.89 24.67
CA PRO A 805 40.55 -17.16 25.79
C PRO A 805 42.06 -17.40 25.95
N GLU A 806 42.51 -18.65 25.76
CA GLU A 806 43.92 -19.05 25.88
C GLU A 806 44.84 -18.45 24.79
N ARG A 807 44.27 -18.02 23.67
CA ARG A 807 44.99 -17.45 22.52
C ARG A 807 44.87 -15.93 22.42
N ARG A 808 44.15 -15.31 23.36
CA ARG A 808 43.98 -13.85 23.41
C ARG A 808 45.26 -13.23 23.96
N THR A 809 45.97 -12.50 23.10
CA THR A 809 47.07 -11.64 23.53
C THR A 809 46.49 -10.28 23.92
N MET A 810 46.92 -9.75 25.07
CA MET A 810 46.53 -8.40 25.48
C MET A 810 47.14 -7.41 24.49
N PRO A 811 46.32 -6.57 23.84
CA PRO A 811 46.78 -5.56 22.92
C PRO A 811 47.57 -4.44 23.61
#